data_AF-A0A5M9J760-F1
#
_entry.id   AF-A0A5M9J760-F1
#
_cell.length_a   1.000
_cell.length_b   1.000
_cell.length_c   1.000
_cell.angle_alpha   90.00
_cell.angle_beta   90.00
_cell.angle_gamma   90.00
#
_symmetry.space_group_name_H-M   'P 1'
#
loop_
_entity.id
_entity.type
_entity.pdbx_description
1 polymer ?
#
loop_
_entity_poly.entity_id
_entity_poly.type
_entity_poly.pdbx_seq_one_letter_code
_entity_poly.pdbx_strand_id
1 'polypeptide(L)'
;MTSKFALLSFIAAAYGQQKGTYQTETHPTLTWQSCTAKGSCTTNSGSVVLDGNWRWTHGVGTTTNCYTGNTWDATLCPDDTTCAKNCALDGADYSGTYGITSSGSSLRLNFVTQSSQKNVGSQFTFDVDVSHLPCGLNGAVYFANLPADGGISSTNTAGAQYGTGYCDSQCPRDMKFIAGQANVDGWVPSTNNANTGVGGHGSCCAEMDIWEANSISTAVTPHSCDTVTQTMDVTSTRTVWANKTFYGPGMTVNTNSVFTVVTQFLTTTGTSSGTLNEIKRFYVQNGKVIPNSYSTISGVTGNSITTPFCTAQKTAFGDTTSFANHGGLASMSAAFKAGMVLVLSLWDDYYANMLWLDSTYPITNTAPGGPRGTCATTSGVPASVEASAASAPFRSDFGNAFFHTRTETPYGFVDDTIYALSTAHGRAGIAVIRISGSACLDIYRSLCPSKPIPKPRYASVRALYEATSNSSPTILDSDALVLYFPAPKTVTGEDVLELHVHGGPATVKAVLGAIPKSRSSATIRYAEPGEFTRRAFQNDRLDLAQVEALSDTLSAETEQQRRAAVRGNSGNLGRTYEAWRQQLLYARGELEALIDFSEDQHFDESPTELLSNVTAQVEVMLESIAAHESASHRGELLKNGIRISLLGPPNAGKSSLLNQIVGREASIVSHEAGTTRDIVEVNLDIRGYLCTFADTAGLRTQVSLAGSGENDLLIGHVELEGIRRAKAKANESDVIIALASIEWSDLRNGWEIRYDLETFEIAARASKSMIVINKSDSVTPETLSELINDFKKSKIGTFIQERIPLMSLSCKDGQASTTPGSISQFIDEIVDIFSNMTSLPIDLEDLLGVTERQRQLLTACSAHLLDFMDEARQHVDQEHEVDIVLAAEHLRSAANCLSRITGRGEAGDVEEVLGVVFEKFCVGK
;
A
#
# COMPACT_ATOMS: atom_id res chain seq x y z
N MET A 1 -54.57 44.03 -48.30
CA MET A 1 -53.35 44.86 -48.39
C MET A 1 -53.10 45.44 -47.01
N THR A 2 -52.13 44.90 -46.27
CA THR A 2 -51.75 45.38 -44.93
C THR A 2 -50.23 45.34 -44.83
N SER A 3 -49.66 46.42 -44.31
CA SER A 3 -48.21 46.69 -44.39
C SER A 3 -47.40 45.77 -43.47
N LYS A 4 -46.28 45.23 -43.97
CA LYS A 4 -45.26 44.61 -43.12
C LYS A 4 -44.28 45.69 -42.67
N PHE A 5 -44.37 46.09 -41.41
CA PHE A 5 -43.25 46.76 -40.74
C PHE A 5 -42.12 45.74 -40.53
N ALA A 6 -40.92 46.06 -41.01
CA ALA A 6 -39.71 45.35 -40.61
C ALA A 6 -39.25 45.89 -39.25
N LEU A 7 -39.23 45.04 -38.24
CA LEU A 7 -38.63 45.37 -36.95
C LEU A 7 -37.11 45.19 -37.08
N LEU A 8 -36.34 46.28 -37.02
CA LEU A 8 -34.90 46.17 -36.75
C LEU A 8 -34.74 45.84 -35.27
N SER A 9 -34.38 44.60 -34.96
CA SER A 9 -33.83 44.27 -33.65
C SER A 9 -32.47 44.92 -33.50
N PHE A 10 -32.37 45.94 -32.66
CA PHE A 10 -31.08 46.42 -32.15
C PHE A 10 -30.39 45.25 -31.44
N ILE A 11 -29.24 44.83 -31.96
CA ILE A 11 -28.35 43.90 -31.27
C ILE A 11 -27.84 44.65 -30.03
N ALA A 12 -28.17 44.14 -28.84
CA ALA A 12 -27.58 44.64 -27.61
C ALA A 12 -26.07 44.35 -27.66
N ALA A 13 -25.25 45.40 -27.64
CA ALA A 13 -23.80 45.24 -27.51
C ALA A 13 -23.50 44.56 -26.17
N ALA A 14 -22.79 43.43 -26.20
CA ALA A 14 -22.41 42.72 -24.99
C ALA A 14 -21.33 43.53 -24.23
N TYR A 15 -21.38 43.54 -22.90
CA TYR A 15 -20.64 44.49 -22.05
C TYR A 15 -19.40 43.87 -21.39
N GLY A 16 -18.67 42.99 -22.08
CA GLY A 16 -17.58 42.20 -21.50
C GLY A 16 -16.40 41.93 -22.41
N GLN A 17 -15.46 41.10 -21.95
CA GLN A 17 -14.40 40.49 -22.76
C GLN A 17 -15.02 39.82 -23.99
N GLN A 18 -14.62 40.26 -25.18
CA GLN A 18 -15.26 39.87 -26.44
C GLN A 18 -14.57 38.66 -27.10
N LYS A 19 -15.29 38.02 -28.03
CA LYS A 19 -14.73 37.05 -28.98
C LYS A 19 -14.11 37.80 -30.16
N GLY A 20 -12.84 37.52 -30.45
CA GLY A 20 -12.19 37.95 -31.69
C GLY A 20 -12.75 37.20 -32.89
N THR A 21 -12.50 37.73 -34.08
CA THR A 21 -13.06 37.21 -35.34
C THR A 21 -12.10 37.27 -36.51
N TYR A 22 -10.82 37.62 -36.28
CA TYR A 22 -9.82 37.68 -37.35
C TYR A 22 -9.22 36.29 -37.60
N GLN A 23 -8.86 35.57 -36.53
CA GLN A 23 -8.51 34.15 -36.57
C GLN A 23 -9.71 33.30 -36.12
N THR A 24 -10.07 32.29 -36.91
CA THR A 24 -11.13 31.35 -36.52
C THR A 24 -10.62 30.38 -35.47
N GLU A 25 -11.30 30.30 -34.33
CA GLU A 25 -10.98 29.34 -33.28
C GLU A 25 -11.46 27.94 -33.65
N THR A 26 -10.52 26.99 -33.78
CA THR A 26 -10.80 25.57 -34.06
C THR A 26 -9.97 24.70 -33.12
N HIS A 27 -10.62 24.04 -32.17
CA HIS A 27 -9.97 23.23 -31.14
C HIS A 27 -9.36 21.94 -31.73
N PRO A 28 -8.06 21.64 -31.51
CA PRO A 28 -7.48 20.35 -31.89
C PRO A 28 -8.20 19.19 -31.20
N THR A 29 -8.59 18.17 -31.97
CA THR A 29 -9.30 16.99 -31.45
C THR A 29 -8.37 16.11 -30.63
N LEU A 30 -8.88 15.53 -29.55
CA LEU A 30 -8.11 14.65 -28.67
C LEU A 30 -9.01 13.59 -28.05
N THR A 31 -8.69 12.31 -28.27
CA THR A 31 -9.47 11.21 -27.73
C THR A 31 -8.89 10.70 -26.41
N TRP A 32 -9.74 10.41 -25.45
CA TRP A 32 -9.37 9.82 -24.16
C TRP A 32 -10.31 8.66 -23.82
N GLN A 33 -9.97 7.82 -22.85
CA GLN A 33 -10.74 6.60 -22.57
C GLN A 33 -11.37 6.60 -21.17
N SER A 34 -12.68 6.33 -21.09
CA SER A 34 -13.37 6.00 -19.84
C SER A 34 -13.40 4.49 -19.67
N CYS A 35 -12.83 3.98 -18.59
CA CYS A 35 -12.79 2.56 -18.27
C CYS A 35 -13.69 2.22 -17.10
N THR A 36 -14.61 1.27 -17.31
CA THR A 36 -15.50 0.75 -16.26
C THR A 36 -14.97 -0.54 -15.61
N ALA A 37 -14.09 -1.26 -16.31
CA ALA A 37 -13.38 -2.43 -15.79
C ALA A 37 -12.03 -2.60 -16.52
N LYS A 38 -11.15 -3.46 -16.00
CA LYS A 38 -9.82 -3.73 -16.58
C LYS A 38 -9.95 -4.25 -18.03
N GLY A 39 -9.59 -3.42 -19.00
CA GLY A 39 -9.71 -3.71 -20.43
C GLY A 39 -11.04 -3.33 -21.10
N SER A 40 -12.05 -2.88 -20.32
CA SER A 40 -13.33 -2.38 -20.84
C SER A 40 -13.33 -0.85 -20.80
N CYS A 41 -12.94 -0.24 -21.91
CA CYS A 41 -12.82 1.21 -22.04
C CYS A 41 -13.54 1.76 -23.28
N THR A 42 -14.40 2.77 -23.09
CA THR A 42 -15.02 3.53 -24.17
C THR A 42 -14.13 4.70 -24.58
N THR A 43 -14.05 5.00 -25.88
CA THR A 43 -13.28 6.15 -26.37
C THR A 43 -14.18 7.39 -26.45
N ASN A 44 -13.82 8.40 -25.69
CA ASN A 44 -14.47 9.71 -25.69
C ASN A 44 -13.75 10.63 -26.69
N SER A 45 -14.53 11.28 -27.56
CA SER A 45 -14.02 12.27 -28.51
C SER A 45 -14.10 13.66 -27.88
N GLY A 46 -12.96 14.19 -27.43
CA GLY A 46 -12.82 15.54 -26.91
C GLY A 46 -11.98 16.44 -27.83
N SER A 47 -11.61 17.59 -27.30
CA SER A 47 -10.70 18.55 -27.91
C SER A 47 -9.97 19.36 -26.84
N VAL A 48 -8.87 20.01 -27.19
CA VAL A 48 -8.12 20.92 -26.31
C VAL A 48 -8.29 22.37 -26.74
N VAL A 49 -8.20 23.29 -25.79
CA VAL A 49 -8.27 24.73 -26.02
C VAL A 49 -7.05 25.41 -25.42
N LEU A 50 -6.49 26.40 -26.13
CA LEU A 50 -5.42 27.24 -25.63
C LEU A 50 -5.99 28.27 -24.63
N ASP A 51 -5.32 28.41 -23.49
CA ASP A 51 -5.63 29.40 -22.47
C ASP A 51 -5.62 30.84 -23.01
N GLY A 52 -6.51 31.67 -22.46
CA GLY A 52 -6.75 33.04 -22.90
C GLY A 52 -5.53 33.97 -22.81
N ASN A 53 -4.57 33.70 -21.91
CA ASN A 53 -3.42 34.56 -21.67
C ASN A 53 -2.41 34.54 -22.85
N TRP A 54 -2.35 33.43 -23.60
CA TRP A 54 -1.48 33.29 -24.79
C TRP A 54 -2.05 33.93 -26.05
N ARG A 55 -3.34 34.27 -26.07
CA ARG A 55 -4.03 34.75 -27.27
C ARG A 55 -3.68 36.20 -27.60
N TRP A 56 -3.77 36.52 -28.88
CA TRP A 56 -3.74 37.91 -29.32
C TRP A 56 -4.95 38.66 -28.75
N THR A 57 -4.68 39.74 -28.01
CA THR A 57 -5.70 40.60 -27.41
C THR A 57 -5.75 41.93 -28.17
N HIS A 58 -6.84 42.18 -28.90
CA HIS A 58 -6.99 43.36 -29.77
C HIS A 58 -8.29 44.12 -29.50
N GLY A 59 -8.33 45.39 -29.89
CA GLY A 59 -9.51 46.23 -29.78
C GLY A 59 -10.65 45.72 -30.65
N VAL A 60 -11.87 45.70 -30.13
CA VAL A 60 -13.06 45.15 -30.80
C VAL A 60 -13.31 45.85 -32.15
N GLY A 61 -13.35 45.06 -33.23
CA GLY A 61 -13.51 45.58 -34.60
C GLY A 61 -12.27 46.31 -35.16
N THR A 62 -11.12 46.23 -34.49
CA THR A 62 -9.85 46.84 -34.92
C THR A 62 -8.70 45.84 -34.82
N THR A 63 -7.61 46.09 -35.55
CA THR A 63 -6.35 45.34 -35.41
C THR A 63 -5.37 46.00 -34.43
N THR A 64 -5.82 46.95 -33.61
CA THR A 64 -5.00 47.62 -32.61
C THR A 64 -4.86 46.71 -31.39
N ASN A 65 -3.64 46.44 -30.93
CA ASN A 65 -3.42 45.63 -29.75
C ASN A 65 -3.95 46.33 -28.49
N CYS A 66 -4.70 45.61 -27.66
CA CYS A 66 -4.95 46.04 -26.28
C CYS A 66 -3.75 45.77 -25.37
N TYR A 67 -2.91 44.79 -25.73
CA TYR A 67 -1.75 44.37 -24.96
C TYR A 67 -0.59 44.04 -25.91
N THR A 68 0.59 44.63 -25.69
CA THR A 68 1.78 44.44 -26.53
C THR A 68 3.02 44.24 -25.68
N GLY A 69 3.80 43.19 -25.95
CA GLY A 69 4.91 42.81 -25.07
C GLY A 69 4.36 42.49 -23.69
N ASN A 70 4.67 43.33 -22.70
CA ASN A 70 4.18 43.23 -21.33
C ASN A 70 3.37 44.46 -20.86
N THR A 71 2.86 45.28 -21.78
CA THR A 71 2.11 46.52 -21.46
C THR A 71 0.74 46.59 -22.12
N TRP A 72 -0.21 47.20 -21.41
CA TRP A 72 -1.56 47.52 -21.89
C TRP A 72 -1.59 48.85 -22.65
N ASP A 73 -2.48 48.97 -23.64
CA ASP A 73 -2.79 50.26 -24.29
C ASP A 73 -3.72 51.10 -23.40
N ALA A 74 -3.21 52.21 -22.88
CA ALA A 74 -3.93 53.07 -21.93
C ALA A 74 -5.16 53.80 -22.54
N THR A 75 -5.37 53.75 -23.87
CA THR A 75 -6.55 54.33 -24.53
C THR A 75 -7.68 53.31 -24.60
N LEU A 76 -7.37 52.06 -24.93
CA LEU A 76 -8.32 50.95 -24.96
C LEU A 76 -8.61 50.40 -23.56
N CYS A 77 -7.61 50.44 -22.67
CA CYS A 77 -7.63 49.91 -21.31
C CYS A 77 -7.28 50.97 -20.26
N PRO A 78 -8.17 51.96 -20.01
CA PRO A 78 -7.99 52.96 -18.96
C PRO A 78 -8.36 52.46 -17.56
N ASP A 79 -9.15 51.39 -17.47
CA ASP A 79 -9.60 50.70 -16.25
C ASP A 79 -9.98 49.25 -16.61
N ASP A 80 -10.05 48.36 -15.61
CA ASP A 80 -10.29 46.93 -15.82
C ASP A 80 -11.62 46.59 -16.53
N THR A 81 -12.68 47.35 -16.25
CA THR A 81 -14.02 47.10 -16.78
C THR A 81 -14.18 47.63 -18.21
N THR A 82 -13.57 48.78 -18.51
CA THR A 82 -13.54 49.37 -19.86
C THR A 82 -12.62 48.57 -20.77
N CYS A 83 -11.48 48.12 -20.28
CA CYS A 83 -10.56 47.24 -21.00
C CYS A 83 -11.24 45.93 -21.42
N ALA A 84 -11.95 45.26 -20.50
CA ALA A 84 -12.73 44.06 -20.83
C ALA A 84 -13.71 44.32 -21.99
N LYS A 85 -14.50 45.41 -21.94
CA LYS A 85 -15.47 45.75 -23.00
C LYS A 85 -14.82 46.05 -24.36
N ASN A 86 -13.68 46.73 -24.34
CA ASN A 86 -13.00 47.22 -25.54
C ASN A 86 -12.15 46.16 -26.23
N CYS A 87 -11.86 45.04 -25.57
CA CYS A 87 -10.87 44.06 -26.00
C CYS A 87 -11.45 42.67 -26.26
N ALA A 88 -10.91 42.02 -27.29
CA ALA A 88 -11.30 40.69 -27.73
C ALA A 88 -10.12 39.72 -27.66
N LEU A 89 -10.37 38.47 -27.29
CA LEU A 89 -9.43 37.36 -27.47
C LEU A 89 -9.68 36.72 -28.83
N ASP A 90 -8.66 36.68 -29.69
CA ASP A 90 -8.79 36.09 -31.03
C ASP A 90 -8.58 34.56 -31.03
N GLY A 91 -8.92 33.92 -32.15
CA GLY A 91 -8.64 32.49 -32.35
C GLY A 91 -7.14 32.19 -32.39
N ALA A 92 -6.79 30.91 -32.23
CA ALA A 92 -5.40 30.45 -32.21
C ALA A 92 -5.02 29.61 -33.45
N ASP A 93 -3.86 29.91 -34.05
CA ASP A 93 -3.14 28.97 -34.91
C ASP A 93 -2.30 28.02 -34.04
N TYR A 94 -2.96 26.96 -33.57
CA TYR A 94 -2.40 25.97 -32.66
C TYR A 94 -1.03 25.44 -33.11
N SER A 95 -0.88 25.01 -34.36
CA SER A 95 0.34 24.36 -34.84
C SER A 95 1.42 25.33 -35.28
N GLY A 96 1.08 26.39 -36.02
CA GLY A 96 2.09 27.29 -36.61
C GLY A 96 2.58 28.37 -35.63
N THR A 97 1.71 28.80 -34.71
CA THR A 97 2.00 29.90 -33.78
C THR A 97 2.37 29.39 -32.39
N TYR A 98 1.74 28.31 -31.91
CA TYR A 98 1.95 27.79 -30.55
C TYR A 98 2.63 26.41 -30.48
N GLY A 99 2.80 25.72 -31.61
CA GLY A 99 3.47 24.41 -31.66
C GLY A 99 2.67 23.27 -31.03
N ILE A 100 1.34 23.44 -30.93
CA ILE A 100 0.38 22.45 -30.42
C ILE A 100 -0.09 21.58 -31.59
N THR A 101 0.06 20.27 -31.47
CA THR A 101 -0.42 19.30 -32.48
C THR A 101 -1.03 18.08 -31.80
N SER A 102 -2.19 17.61 -32.28
CA SER A 102 -2.83 16.39 -31.77
C SER A 102 -3.02 15.33 -32.87
N SER A 103 -3.07 14.06 -32.46
CA SER A 103 -3.31 12.91 -33.32
C SER A 103 -3.89 11.75 -32.51
N GLY A 104 -5.20 11.49 -32.66
CA GLY A 104 -5.89 10.44 -31.91
C GLY A 104 -5.87 10.71 -30.41
N SER A 105 -5.26 9.80 -29.64
CA SER A 105 -5.04 9.93 -28.20
C SER A 105 -3.78 10.69 -27.81
N SER A 106 -2.99 11.15 -28.79
CA SER A 106 -1.73 11.85 -28.59
C SER A 106 -1.86 13.35 -28.79
N LEU A 107 -1.21 14.12 -27.93
CA LEU A 107 -0.99 15.55 -28.04
C LEU A 107 0.50 15.85 -27.85
N ARG A 108 1.07 16.69 -28.69
CA ARG A 108 2.47 17.13 -28.64
C ARG A 108 2.56 18.63 -28.50
N LEU A 109 3.48 19.04 -27.63
CA LEU A 109 3.61 20.39 -27.13
C LEU A 109 5.10 20.78 -27.20
N ASN A 110 5.44 21.69 -28.10
CA ASN A 110 6.82 22.14 -28.31
C ASN A 110 7.15 23.31 -27.38
N PHE A 111 8.33 23.33 -26.78
CA PHE A 111 8.69 24.36 -25.80
C PHE A 111 8.94 25.75 -26.43
N VAL A 112 9.48 25.86 -27.65
CA VAL A 112 9.63 27.15 -28.36
C VAL A 112 9.12 27.02 -29.79
N THR A 113 8.21 27.92 -30.17
CA THR A 113 7.73 28.07 -31.56
C THR A 113 8.12 29.46 -32.08
N GLN A 114 8.76 29.51 -33.25
CA GLN A 114 9.14 30.77 -33.90
C GLN A 114 8.08 31.18 -34.93
N SER A 115 7.31 32.22 -34.61
CA SER A 115 6.41 32.90 -35.56
C SER A 115 6.80 34.40 -35.64
N SER A 116 5.87 35.29 -36.00
CA SER A 116 6.06 36.75 -35.85
C SER A 116 6.26 37.18 -34.39
N GLN A 117 5.91 36.33 -33.43
CA GLN A 117 6.26 36.44 -32.02
C GLN A 117 6.84 35.10 -31.52
N LYS A 118 7.62 35.12 -30.43
CA LYS A 118 8.20 33.91 -29.82
C LYS A 118 7.26 33.39 -28.74
N ASN A 119 6.76 32.16 -28.90
CA ASN A 119 5.77 31.55 -28.00
C ASN A 119 6.31 30.28 -27.31
N VAL A 120 5.80 30.00 -26.11
CA VAL A 120 6.27 28.95 -25.18
C VAL A 120 5.09 28.23 -24.47
N GLY A 121 5.04 26.88 -24.51
CA GLY A 121 4.20 25.99 -23.63
C GLY A 121 2.81 25.50 -24.12
N SER A 122 2.22 24.39 -23.54
CA SER A 122 0.78 23.91 -23.71
C SER A 122 0.33 22.54 -23.01
N GLN A 123 -0.91 21.98 -23.23
CA GLN A 123 -1.96 21.34 -22.30
C GLN A 123 -2.74 19.96 -22.59
N PHE A 124 -2.94 18.99 -21.64
CA PHE A 124 -3.66 17.62 -21.61
C PHE A 124 -3.34 16.50 -20.48
N THR A 125 -2.91 15.22 -20.73
CA THR A 125 -2.64 14.02 -19.79
C THR A 125 -2.14 12.72 -20.49
N PHE A 126 -1.39 11.76 -19.86
CA PHE A 126 -0.62 10.74 -20.64
C PHE A 126 0.23 9.53 -20.07
N ASP A 127 0.53 8.57 -20.97
CA ASP A 127 1.84 7.90 -21.22
C ASP A 127 2.93 8.94 -21.60
N VAL A 128 3.99 9.07 -20.81
CA VAL A 128 4.91 10.21 -20.84
C VAL A 128 6.26 9.96 -21.49
N ASP A 129 6.61 10.80 -22.48
CA ASP A 129 7.99 11.02 -22.93
C ASP A 129 8.56 12.35 -22.37
N VAL A 130 9.27 12.26 -21.24
CA VAL A 130 10.07 13.37 -20.68
C VAL A 130 11.53 13.35 -21.17
N SER A 131 11.95 12.46 -22.08
CA SER A 131 13.37 12.28 -22.45
C SER A 131 13.99 13.53 -23.09
N HIS A 132 13.16 14.46 -23.58
CA HIS A 132 13.56 15.72 -24.19
C HIS A 132 13.31 16.94 -23.27
N LEU A 133 13.03 16.74 -21.96
CA LEU A 133 12.87 17.80 -20.97
C LEU A 133 14.11 17.89 -20.05
N PRO A 134 15.03 18.84 -20.27
CA PRO A 134 16.19 19.05 -19.39
C PRO A 134 15.83 19.77 -18.07
N CYS A 135 16.84 19.95 -17.22
CA CYS A 135 16.80 20.85 -16.06
C CYS A 135 16.22 22.23 -16.43
N GLY A 136 15.35 22.77 -15.57
CA GLY A 136 14.72 24.09 -15.79
C GLY A 136 13.36 24.08 -16.48
N LEU A 137 12.95 22.94 -17.06
CA LEU A 137 11.61 22.76 -17.61
C LEU A 137 10.72 21.95 -16.66
N ASN A 138 9.42 22.12 -16.80
CA ASN A 138 8.39 21.29 -16.21
C ASN A 138 7.31 21.00 -17.25
N GLY A 139 7.13 19.72 -17.60
CA GLY A 139 5.93 19.21 -18.25
C GLY A 139 4.97 18.73 -17.17
N ALA A 140 4.00 19.57 -16.78
CA ALA A 140 3.08 19.29 -15.69
C ALA A 140 1.78 18.65 -16.18
N VAL A 141 1.12 17.82 -15.37
CA VAL A 141 -0.28 17.38 -15.48
C VAL A 141 -0.96 17.76 -14.18
N TYR A 142 -2.08 18.45 -14.25
CA TYR A 142 -2.81 18.83 -13.05
C TYR A 142 -4.31 18.93 -13.32
N PHE A 143 -5.05 19.07 -12.23
CA PHE A 143 -6.47 19.45 -12.24
C PHE A 143 -6.63 20.72 -11.42
N ALA A 144 -7.49 21.64 -11.86
CA ALA A 144 -7.83 22.85 -11.11
C ALA A 144 -9.34 23.12 -11.18
N ASN A 145 -9.93 23.73 -10.14
CA ASN A 145 -11.37 24.02 -10.05
C ASN A 145 -11.81 25.24 -10.89
N LEU A 146 -11.51 25.22 -12.19
CA LEU A 146 -11.98 26.21 -13.15
C LEU A 146 -13.51 26.06 -13.38
N PRO A 147 -14.25 27.13 -13.65
CA PRO A 147 -15.62 27.04 -14.14
C PRO A 147 -15.68 26.29 -15.48
N ALA A 148 -16.60 25.33 -15.62
CA ALA A 148 -16.70 24.48 -16.81
C ALA A 148 -17.05 25.25 -18.11
N ASP A 149 -17.63 26.44 -17.99
CA ASP A 149 -17.91 27.36 -19.09
C ASP A 149 -16.83 28.44 -19.28
N GLY A 150 -15.76 28.42 -18.47
CA GLY A 150 -14.70 29.43 -18.44
C GLY A 150 -15.11 30.74 -17.76
N GLY A 151 -16.22 30.75 -17.02
CA GLY A 151 -16.76 31.90 -16.30
C GLY A 151 -17.52 32.84 -17.22
N ILE A 152 -18.45 32.32 -18.04
CA ILE A 152 -19.25 33.15 -18.95
C ILE A 152 -20.19 34.04 -18.12
N SER A 153 -20.26 35.31 -18.50
CA SER A 153 -21.10 36.30 -17.84
C SER A 153 -21.46 37.43 -18.81
N SER A 154 -22.16 38.47 -18.33
CA SER A 154 -22.34 39.71 -19.08
C SER A 154 -21.01 40.46 -19.32
N THR A 155 -19.96 40.16 -18.54
CA THR A 155 -18.62 40.73 -18.60
C THR A 155 -17.56 39.78 -19.16
N ASN A 156 -17.86 38.50 -19.37
CA ASN A 156 -17.03 37.56 -20.14
C ASN A 156 -17.89 36.84 -21.18
N THR A 157 -17.77 37.23 -22.45
CA THR A 157 -18.46 36.54 -23.54
C THR A 157 -17.59 35.46 -24.19
N ALA A 158 -16.28 35.50 -23.99
CA ALA A 158 -15.33 34.60 -24.65
C ALA A 158 -15.46 33.17 -24.12
N GLY A 159 -15.38 32.99 -22.80
CA GLY A 159 -15.60 31.71 -22.11
C GLY A 159 -14.55 30.63 -22.42
N ALA A 160 -14.85 29.40 -22.02
CA ALA A 160 -14.02 28.21 -22.24
C ALA A 160 -13.71 27.97 -23.73
N GLN A 161 -14.53 28.47 -24.66
CA GLN A 161 -14.22 28.42 -26.09
C GLN A 161 -12.88 29.10 -26.43
N TYR A 162 -12.49 30.12 -25.67
CA TYR A 162 -11.23 30.85 -25.81
C TYR A 162 -10.30 30.64 -24.58
N GLY A 163 -10.56 29.60 -23.77
CA GLY A 163 -9.73 29.25 -22.62
C GLY A 163 -9.71 30.31 -21.51
N THR A 164 -10.81 31.02 -21.24
CA THR A 164 -10.89 31.92 -20.09
C THR A 164 -11.16 31.18 -18.79
N GLY A 165 -10.91 31.83 -17.65
CA GLY A 165 -11.33 31.35 -16.33
C GLY A 165 -10.29 30.51 -15.60
N TYR A 166 -9.04 30.46 -16.07
CA TYR A 166 -7.93 29.80 -15.37
C TYR A 166 -7.74 30.33 -13.94
N CYS A 167 -7.46 29.40 -13.03
CA CYS A 167 -7.11 29.61 -11.64
C CYS A 167 -6.25 28.43 -11.18
N ASP A 168 -5.41 28.65 -10.17
CA ASP A 168 -4.64 27.59 -9.51
C ASP A 168 -4.32 28.00 -8.06
N SER A 169 -3.55 27.17 -7.35
CA SER A 169 -3.27 27.38 -5.93
C SER A 169 -2.18 28.42 -5.65
N GLN A 170 -1.48 28.90 -6.67
CA GLN A 170 -0.54 30.03 -6.57
C GLN A 170 -1.28 31.37 -6.66
N CYS A 171 -2.57 31.36 -7.03
CA CYS A 171 -3.40 32.53 -7.24
C CYS A 171 -2.80 33.50 -8.29
N PRO A 172 -2.53 33.03 -9.53
CA PRO A 172 -1.83 33.76 -10.58
C PRO A 172 -2.40 35.16 -10.81
N ARG A 173 -1.50 36.14 -10.81
CA ARG A 173 -1.76 37.58 -10.98
C ARG A 173 -1.28 38.10 -12.33
N ASP A 174 -0.67 37.25 -13.14
CA ASP A 174 -0.22 37.51 -14.51
C ASP A 174 -1.30 37.22 -15.56
N MET A 175 -2.45 36.68 -15.14
CA MET A 175 -3.63 36.54 -15.98
C MET A 175 -4.14 37.91 -16.41
N LYS A 176 -4.18 38.15 -17.74
CA LYS A 176 -4.69 39.40 -18.34
C LYS A 176 -6.16 39.68 -18.04
N PHE A 177 -6.96 38.65 -17.85
CA PHE A 177 -8.40 38.75 -17.57
C PHE A 177 -8.82 37.74 -16.51
N ILE A 178 -9.57 38.21 -15.51
CA ILE A 178 -10.06 37.40 -14.37
C ILE A 178 -11.54 37.80 -14.13
N ALA A 179 -12.43 36.82 -14.00
CA ALA A 179 -13.86 37.03 -13.74
C ALA A 179 -14.58 38.04 -14.68
N GLY A 180 -14.15 38.14 -15.94
CA GLY A 180 -14.69 39.08 -16.93
C GLY A 180 -14.24 40.54 -16.77
N GLN A 181 -13.23 40.79 -15.94
CA GLN A 181 -12.50 42.05 -15.88
C GLN A 181 -11.11 41.86 -16.50
N ALA A 182 -10.51 42.93 -17.02
CA ALA A 182 -9.07 42.91 -17.27
C ALA A 182 -8.29 42.98 -15.95
N ASN A 183 -6.97 42.99 -16.05
CA ASN A 183 -6.05 43.12 -14.93
C ASN A 183 -5.03 44.25 -15.21
N VAL A 184 -5.50 45.38 -15.74
CA VAL A 184 -4.68 46.57 -16.04
C VAL A 184 -4.49 47.43 -14.79
N ASP A 185 -5.46 47.47 -13.88
CA ASP A 185 -5.36 48.24 -12.65
C ASP A 185 -4.28 47.66 -11.73
N GLY A 186 -3.23 48.47 -11.49
CA GLY A 186 -2.05 48.06 -10.73
C GLY A 186 -1.05 47.17 -11.50
N TRP A 187 -1.17 47.06 -12.83
CA TRP A 187 -0.26 46.22 -13.64
C TRP A 187 1.20 46.69 -13.61
N VAL A 188 2.09 45.78 -13.19
CA VAL A 188 3.55 45.96 -13.18
C VAL A 188 4.17 45.00 -14.19
N PRO A 189 4.79 45.50 -15.28
CA PRO A 189 5.48 44.65 -16.26
C PRO A 189 6.66 43.88 -15.63
N SER A 190 6.83 42.61 -15.99
CA SER A 190 7.94 41.78 -15.52
C SER A 190 9.28 42.30 -16.05
N THR A 191 10.30 42.35 -15.20
CA THR A 191 11.65 42.81 -15.58
C THR A 191 12.49 41.73 -16.27
N ASN A 192 12.13 40.46 -16.08
CA ASN A 192 12.82 39.29 -16.63
C ASN A 192 12.06 38.60 -17.78
N ASN A 193 10.75 38.86 -17.94
CA ASN A 193 9.92 38.31 -19.02
C ASN A 193 9.30 39.45 -19.86
N ALA A 194 9.52 39.42 -21.17
CA ALA A 194 9.06 40.46 -22.09
C ALA A 194 7.56 40.38 -22.43
N ASN A 195 6.87 39.30 -22.06
CA ASN A 195 5.47 39.00 -22.42
C ASN A 195 4.49 39.02 -21.24
N THR A 196 5.00 39.07 -19.99
CA THR A 196 4.18 38.99 -18.76
C THR A 196 4.38 40.17 -17.82
N GLY A 197 3.48 40.30 -16.85
CA GLY A 197 3.51 41.26 -15.77
C GLY A 197 2.60 40.77 -14.65
N VAL A 198 2.32 41.61 -13.66
CA VAL A 198 1.53 41.26 -12.48
C VAL A 198 0.52 42.37 -12.20
N GLY A 199 -0.78 42.05 -12.22
CA GLY A 199 -1.87 42.99 -11.97
C GLY A 199 -2.37 43.04 -10.52
N GLY A 200 -3.38 43.88 -10.27
CA GLY A 200 -4.03 44.00 -8.96
C GLY A 200 -4.81 42.76 -8.53
N HIS A 201 -5.36 42.01 -9.49
CA HIS A 201 -6.17 40.81 -9.27
C HIS A 201 -5.34 39.52 -9.41
N GLY A 202 -5.66 38.51 -8.58
CA GLY A 202 -5.16 37.14 -8.66
C GLY A 202 -6.32 36.14 -8.82
N SER A 203 -6.05 34.90 -9.24
CA SER A 203 -7.10 33.90 -9.44
C SER A 203 -6.81 32.56 -8.74
N CYS A 204 -7.33 32.41 -7.53
CA CYS A 204 -7.16 31.22 -6.69
C CYS A 204 -8.19 30.14 -7.02
N CYS A 205 -7.76 28.89 -7.02
CA CYS A 205 -8.62 27.75 -6.70
C CYS A 205 -7.79 26.54 -6.25
N ALA A 206 -8.44 25.50 -5.71
CA ALA A 206 -7.74 24.26 -5.37
C ALA A 206 -7.18 23.57 -6.63
N GLU A 207 -6.03 22.92 -6.46
CA GLU A 207 -5.20 22.37 -7.52
C GLU A 207 -4.71 20.98 -7.11
N MET A 208 -4.64 20.04 -8.05
CA MET A 208 -4.11 18.71 -7.84
C MET A 208 -3.05 18.45 -8.91
N ASP A 209 -1.79 18.65 -8.55
CA ASP A 209 -0.64 18.34 -9.38
C ASP A 209 -0.46 16.84 -9.47
N ILE A 210 -1.02 16.23 -10.51
CA ILE A 210 -0.83 14.82 -10.83
C ILE A 210 0.63 14.56 -11.15
N TRP A 211 1.26 15.48 -11.87
CA TRP A 211 2.59 15.34 -12.42
C TRP A 211 3.21 16.71 -12.50
N GLU A 212 4.38 16.91 -11.93
CA GLU A 212 5.28 17.99 -12.34
C GLU A 212 6.61 17.34 -12.57
N ALA A 213 7.19 17.45 -13.76
CA ALA A 213 8.38 16.68 -14.08
C ALA A 213 9.23 17.22 -15.24
N ASN A 214 10.48 16.79 -15.21
CA ASN A 214 11.35 16.72 -16.37
C ASN A 214 12.08 15.36 -16.38
N SER A 215 13.14 15.22 -17.18
CA SER A 215 13.92 13.97 -17.23
C SER A 215 14.67 13.66 -15.92
N ILE A 216 14.80 14.60 -14.99
CA ILE A 216 15.63 14.49 -13.78
C ILE A 216 14.79 14.21 -12.52
N SER A 217 13.73 14.98 -12.31
CA SER A 217 12.88 14.88 -11.10
C SER A 217 11.39 14.92 -11.44
N THR A 218 10.57 14.44 -10.51
CA THR A 218 9.11 14.54 -10.58
C THR A 218 8.47 14.74 -9.19
N ALA A 219 7.34 15.45 -9.15
CA ALA A 219 6.48 15.64 -7.99
C ALA A 219 5.01 15.26 -8.28
N VAL A 220 4.26 15.06 -7.20
CA VAL A 220 2.80 14.93 -7.17
C VAL A 220 2.31 15.62 -5.89
N THR A 221 1.41 16.59 -6.04
CA THR A 221 1.14 17.56 -4.98
C THR A 221 -0.35 17.95 -4.92
N PRO A 222 -1.09 17.59 -3.87
CA PRO A 222 -2.42 18.18 -3.63
C PRO A 222 -2.26 19.57 -3.01
N HIS A 223 -2.98 20.54 -3.55
CA HIS A 223 -3.00 21.93 -3.11
C HIS A 223 -4.43 22.36 -2.75
N SER A 224 -4.66 22.49 -1.45
CA SER A 224 -5.97 22.84 -0.90
C SER A 224 -6.10 24.34 -0.67
N CYS A 225 -7.30 24.86 -0.89
CA CYS A 225 -7.70 26.24 -0.61
C CYS A 225 -8.92 26.25 0.32
N ASP A 226 -9.18 27.37 0.98
CA ASP A 226 -10.33 27.53 1.87
C ASP A 226 -11.67 27.60 1.10
N THR A 227 -11.60 27.94 -0.19
CA THR A 227 -12.73 27.96 -1.12
C THR A 227 -12.50 27.00 -2.28
N VAL A 228 -13.57 26.28 -2.66
CA VAL A 228 -13.55 25.32 -3.77
C VAL A 228 -13.76 26.01 -5.13
N THR A 229 -14.45 27.15 -5.15
CA THR A 229 -14.70 27.96 -6.35
C THR A 229 -13.56 28.93 -6.59
N GLN A 230 -13.34 29.30 -7.87
CA GLN A 230 -12.47 30.40 -8.26
C GLN A 230 -12.74 31.68 -7.43
N THR A 231 -11.71 32.20 -6.76
CA THR A 231 -11.75 33.43 -5.95
C THR A 231 -10.58 34.35 -6.30
N MET A 232 -10.66 35.62 -5.86
CA MET A 232 -9.54 36.57 -5.97
C MET A 232 -8.91 36.75 -4.59
N ASP A 233 -7.81 36.04 -4.33
CA ASP A 233 -7.03 36.08 -3.08
C ASP A 233 -5.55 35.71 -3.37
N VAL A 234 -4.75 35.37 -2.35
CA VAL A 234 -3.35 34.91 -2.49
C VAL A 234 -2.95 33.92 -1.37
N THR A 235 -2.73 32.61 -1.67
CA THR A 235 -1.70 31.72 -1.03
C THR A 235 -1.84 30.22 -1.36
N SER A 236 -0.71 29.53 -1.60
CA SER A 236 -0.45 28.14 -1.14
C SER A 236 1.06 27.79 -1.21
N THR A 237 1.48 26.60 -0.75
CA THR A 237 2.89 26.14 -0.73
C THR A 237 3.07 24.69 -1.20
N ARG A 238 4.10 24.44 -2.03
CA ARG A 238 4.41 23.14 -2.67
C ARG A 238 5.13 22.13 -1.77
N THR A 239 5.23 20.87 -2.22
CA THR A 239 5.96 19.77 -1.55
C THR A 239 6.57 18.81 -2.57
N VAL A 240 7.83 18.42 -2.42
CA VAL A 240 8.55 17.55 -3.39
C VAL A 240 9.21 16.35 -2.69
N TRP A 241 9.23 15.20 -3.37
CA TRP A 241 9.80 13.94 -2.88
C TRP A 241 11.21 13.73 -3.44
N ALA A 242 12.11 13.14 -2.64
CA ALA A 242 13.52 12.99 -3.02
C ALA A 242 14.08 11.58 -2.76
N ASN A 243 13.85 10.64 -3.68
CA ASN A 243 14.61 9.39 -3.76
C ASN A 243 15.55 9.43 -4.98
N LYS A 244 16.85 9.57 -4.71
CA LYS A 244 17.90 9.88 -5.71
C LYS A 244 18.26 8.76 -6.69
N THR A 245 17.65 7.57 -6.58
CA THR A 245 17.92 6.41 -7.46
C THR A 245 16.66 5.81 -8.08
N PHE A 246 15.50 6.39 -7.82
CA PHE A 246 14.22 5.84 -8.27
C PHE A 246 13.80 6.35 -9.64
N TYR A 247 13.81 7.67 -9.85
CA TYR A 247 13.35 8.33 -11.07
C TYR A 247 14.48 9.15 -11.70
N GLY A 248 14.71 8.97 -13.00
CA GLY A 248 15.73 9.71 -13.75
C GLY A 248 16.36 8.90 -14.89
N PRO A 249 17.39 9.45 -15.57
CA PRO A 249 17.95 8.80 -16.76
C PRO A 249 18.68 7.51 -16.37
N GLY A 250 18.15 6.36 -16.82
CA GLY A 250 18.68 5.04 -16.51
C GLY A 250 18.34 4.51 -15.11
N MET A 251 17.41 5.14 -14.39
CA MET A 251 16.98 4.72 -13.05
C MET A 251 15.84 3.68 -13.08
N THR A 252 15.25 3.39 -11.92
CA THR A 252 14.16 2.39 -11.78
C THR A 252 12.96 2.72 -12.65
N VAL A 253 12.54 3.98 -12.67
CA VAL A 253 11.72 4.60 -13.71
C VAL A 253 12.68 5.36 -14.63
N ASN A 254 12.93 4.80 -15.82
CA ASN A 254 13.96 5.31 -16.73
C ASN A 254 13.37 6.39 -17.65
N THR A 255 13.76 7.63 -17.44
CA THR A 255 13.24 8.79 -18.19
C THR A 255 13.76 8.91 -19.63
N ASN A 256 14.69 8.06 -20.06
CA ASN A 256 15.14 7.99 -21.47
C ASN A 256 14.12 7.32 -22.43
N SER A 257 12.99 6.84 -21.92
CA SER A 257 11.98 6.12 -22.68
C SER A 257 10.60 6.33 -22.07
N VAL A 258 9.53 6.18 -22.87
CA VAL A 258 8.14 6.33 -22.43
C VAL A 258 7.81 5.45 -21.22
N PHE A 259 6.96 5.94 -20.32
CA PHE A 259 6.33 5.18 -19.24
C PHE A 259 4.92 5.71 -18.94
N THR A 260 4.05 4.86 -18.41
CA THR A 260 2.72 5.25 -17.93
C THR A 260 2.80 5.73 -16.48
N VAL A 261 2.11 6.82 -16.14
CA VAL A 261 1.93 7.29 -14.76
C VAL A 261 0.51 6.97 -14.31
N VAL A 262 0.36 6.27 -13.20
CA VAL A 262 -0.94 5.92 -12.61
C VAL A 262 -1.06 6.61 -11.24
N THR A 263 -2.15 7.37 -11.05
CA THR A 263 -2.47 8.03 -9.79
C THR A 263 -3.83 7.57 -9.32
N GLN A 264 -3.95 7.15 -8.07
CA GLN A 264 -5.19 6.67 -7.46
C GLN A 264 -5.61 7.60 -6.34
N PHE A 265 -6.89 7.94 -6.31
CA PHE A 265 -7.53 8.75 -5.27
C PHE A 265 -8.42 7.84 -4.43
N LEU A 266 -7.94 7.47 -3.24
CA LEU A 266 -8.62 6.53 -2.36
C LEU A 266 -9.39 7.29 -1.29
N THR A 267 -10.66 6.93 -1.11
CA THR A 267 -11.55 7.52 -0.11
C THR A 267 -11.71 6.62 1.12
N THR A 268 -12.08 7.20 2.26
CA THR A 268 -12.30 6.50 3.53
C THR A 268 -13.32 5.36 3.47
N THR A 269 -14.26 5.40 2.51
CA THR A 269 -15.33 4.41 2.31
C THR A 269 -15.11 3.52 1.09
N GLY A 270 -14.03 3.73 0.33
CA GLY A 270 -13.82 3.10 -0.99
C GLY A 270 -14.78 3.56 -2.11
N THR A 271 -15.74 4.44 -1.81
CA THR A 271 -16.75 4.97 -2.74
C THR A 271 -16.48 6.43 -3.13
N SER A 272 -17.05 6.89 -4.24
CA SER A 272 -16.96 8.29 -4.69
C SER A 272 -17.62 9.31 -3.73
N SER A 273 -18.49 8.86 -2.82
CA SER A 273 -19.12 9.69 -1.79
C SER A 273 -18.23 9.94 -0.57
N GLY A 274 -17.22 9.09 -0.33
CA GLY A 274 -16.31 9.19 0.81
C GLY A 274 -15.41 10.44 0.79
N THR A 275 -14.61 10.61 1.85
CA THR A 275 -13.60 11.68 1.93
C THR A 275 -12.27 11.14 1.42
N LEU A 276 -11.53 11.90 0.61
CA LEU A 276 -10.18 11.55 0.18
C LEU A 276 -9.27 11.28 1.39
N ASN A 277 -8.69 10.09 1.44
CA ASN A 277 -7.85 9.59 2.54
C ASN A 277 -6.38 9.44 2.10
N GLU A 278 -6.17 8.96 0.87
CA GLU A 278 -4.85 8.60 0.38
C GLU A 278 -4.71 8.82 -1.14
N ILE A 279 -3.56 9.31 -1.57
CA ILE A 279 -3.17 9.38 -2.99
C ILE A 279 -2.01 8.41 -3.23
N LYS A 280 -2.24 7.35 -4.01
CA LYS A 280 -1.21 6.37 -4.40
C LYS A 280 -0.69 6.65 -5.82
N ARG A 281 0.56 6.25 -6.05
CA ARG A 281 1.27 6.39 -7.33
C ARG A 281 1.85 5.03 -7.76
N PHE A 282 1.73 4.73 -9.04
CA PHE A 282 2.43 3.63 -9.70
C PHE A 282 2.95 4.10 -11.06
N TYR A 283 3.98 3.42 -11.56
CA TYR A 283 4.50 3.60 -12.91
C TYR A 283 4.38 2.28 -13.67
N VAL A 284 4.18 2.33 -14.98
CA VAL A 284 4.29 1.15 -15.84
C VAL A 284 5.32 1.42 -16.92
N GLN A 285 6.38 0.61 -16.97
CA GLN A 285 7.41 0.73 -18.00
C GLN A 285 7.83 -0.67 -18.47
N ASN A 286 7.94 -0.85 -19.79
CA ASN A 286 8.28 -2.14 -20.42
C ASN A 286 7.36 -3.30 -19.95
N GLY A 287 6.07 -3.02 -19.71
CA GLY A 287 5.08 -3.99 -19.22
C GLY A 287 5.22 -4.37 -17.74
N LYS A 288 6.15 -3.77 -17.00
CA LYS A 288 6.34 -3.97 -15.56
C LYS A 288 5.65 -2.85 -14.78
N VAL A 289 4.80 -3.21 -13.81
CA VAL A 289 4.29 -2.28 -12.80
C VAL A 289 5.37 -2.02 -11.75
N ILE A 290 5.56 -0.74 -11.40
CA ILE A 290 6.57 -0.24 -10.48
C ILE A 290 5.84 0.60 -9.42
N PRO A 291 5.71 0.12 -8.17
CA PRO A 291 5.17 0.92 -7.07
C PRO A 291 6.03 2.15 -6.81
N ASN A 292 5.43 3.22 -6.27
CA ASN A 292 6.16 4.41 -5.87
C ASN A 292 7.21 4.10 -4.78
N SER A 293 8.30 4.85 -4.76
CA SER A 293 9.36 4.67 -3.77
C SER A 293 8.90 5.04 -2.36
N TYR A 294 9.28 4.23 -1.37
CA TYR A 294 9.13 4.60 0.03
C TYR A 294 10.01 5.80 0.40
N SER A 295 9.51 6.63 1.30
CA SER A 295 10.28 7.70 1.95
C SER A 295 11.49 7.12 2.67
N THR A 296 12.65 7.73 2.45
CA THR A 296 13.91 7.43 3.17
C THR A 296 14.24 8.49 4.22
N ILE A 297 13.30 9.36 4.56
CA ILE A 297 13.47 10.44 5.54
C ILE A 297 13.10 9.92 6.94
N SER A 298 13.99 10.11 7.91
CA SER A 298 13.74 9.71 9.30
C SER A 298 12.45 10.35 9.85
N GLY A 299 11.56 9.53 10.41
CA GLY A 299 10.26 9.96 10.92
C GLY A 299 9.15 10.11 9.87
N VAL A 300 9.43 9.91 8.58
CA VAL A 300 8.44 10.00 7.49
C VAL A 300 8.38 8.64 6.78
N THR A 301 7.30 7.89 6.97
CA THR A 301 7.12 6.52 6.44
C THR A 301 6.08 6.45 5.33
N GLY A 302 6.05 5.34 4.59
CA GLY A 302 5.11 5.11 3.48
C GLY A 302 5.62 5.53 2.10
N ASN A 303 4.81 5.27 1.07
CA ASN A 303 5.05 5.59 -0.34
C ASN A 303 3.85 6.25 -1.03
N SER A 304 2.92 6.80 -0.25
CA SER A 304 1.70 7.49 -0.67
C SER A 304 1.49 8.81 0.09
N ILE A 305 0.60 9.67 -0.40
CA ILE A 305 0.23 10.92 0.28
C ILE A 305 -0.98 10.67 1.17
N THR A 306 -0.81 10.84 2.47
CA THR A 306 -1.86 10.73 3.52
C THR A 306 -1.71 11.89 4.51
N THR A 307 -2.74 12.18 5.32
CA THR A 307 -2.66 13.22 6.36
C THR A 307 -1.50 12.99 7.35
N PRO A 308 -1.23 11.77 7.85
CA PRO A 308 -0.02 11.49 8.64
C PRO A 308 1.29 11.75 7.87
N PHE A 309 1.38 11.33 6.61
CA PHE A 309 2.56 11.58 5.77
C PHE A 309 2.84 13.08 5.62
N CYS A 310 1.84 13.88 5.24
CA CYS A 310 2.00 15.33 5.09
C CYS A 310 2.44 16.01 6.39
N THR A 311 1.88 15.59 7.52
CA THR A 311 2.21 16.14 8.85
C THR A 311 3.65 15.82 9.23
N ALA A 312 4.07 14.56 9.09
CA ALA A 312 5.42 14.11 9.36
C ALA A 312 6.45 14.76 8.41
N GLN A 313 6.14 14.83 7.12
CA GLN A 313 7.00 15.42 6.09
C GLN A 313 7.26 16.91 6.35
N LYS A 314 6.22 17.71 6.60
CA LYS A 314 6.38 19.15 6.88
C LYS A 314 7.18 19.39 8.14
N THR A 315 6.93 18.59 9.18
CA THR A 315 7.71 18.63 10.44
C THR A 315 9.18 18.27 10.22
N ALA A 316 9.47 17.23 9.42
CA ALA A 316 10.84 16.76 9.16
C ALA A 316 11.66 17.74 8.29
N PHE A 317 11.03 18.51 7.41
CA PHE A 317 11.70 19.49 6.54
C PHE A 317 11.76 20.91 7.16
N GLY A 318 10.97 21.19 8.21
CA GLY A 318 10.84 22.53 8.79
C GLY A 318 9.98 23.48 7.94
N ASP A 319 9.14 22.93 7.07
CA ASP A 319 8.21 23.68 6.21
C ASP A 319 6.96 24.13 6.99
N THR A 320 6.27 25.16 6.49
CA THR A 320 4.95 25.57 7.02
C THR A 320 3.86 24.56 6.67
N THR A 321 2.91 24.34 7.58
CA THR A 321 1.80 23.39 7.44
C THR A 321 0.60 23.96 6.66
N SER A 322 0.82 24.85 5.68
CA SER A 322 -0.25 25.56 4.95
C SER A 322 -1.30 24.60 4.36
N PHE A 323 -0.89 23.44 3.82
CA PHE A 323 -1.82 22.40 3.35
C PHE A 323 -2.84 21.96 4.41
N ALA A 324 -2.41 21.75 5.66
CA ALA A 324 -3.30 21.36 6.76
C ALA A 324 -4.17 22.55 7.22
N ASN A 325 -3.63 23.77 7.17
CA ASN A 325 -4.36 24.99 7.52
C ASN A 325 -5.54 25.23 6.56
N HIS A 326 -5.39 24.93 5.27
CA HIS A 326 -6.44 25.03 4.25
C HIS A 326 -7.26 23.74 4.08
N GLY A 327 -7.44 22.98 5.17
CA GLY A 327 -8.32 21.80 5.23
C GLY A 327 -7.79 20.51 4.60
N GLY A 328 -6.57 20.51 4.07
CA GLY A 328 -5.84 19.32 3.59
C GLY A 328 -6.65 18.41 2.66
N LEU A 329 -6.47 17.09 2.79
CA LEU A 329 -7.16 16.11 1.94
C LEU A 329 -8.70 16.21 2.00
N ALA A 330 -9.28 16.75 3.08
CA ALA A 330 -10.73 16.97 3.16
C ALA A 330 -11.18 18.13 2.26
N SER A 331 -10.43 19.24 2.20
CA SER A 331 -10.67 20.32 1.22
C SER A 331 -10.44 19.82 -0.21
N MET A 332 -9.35 19.08 -0.46
CA MET A 332 -9.11 18.43 -1.76
C MET A 332 -10.26 17.49 -2.16
N SER A 333 -10.88 16.81 -1.20
CA SER A 333 -12.07 15.98 -1.44
C SER A 333 -13.31 16.80 -1.83
N ALA A 334 -13.47 18.01 -1.30
CA ALA A 334 -14.54 18.93 -1.69
C ALA A 334 -14.30 19.50 -3.09
N ALA A 335 -13.04 19.83 -3.40
CA ALA A 335 -12.58 20.22 -4.73
C ALA A 335 -12.88 19.16 -5.81
N PHE A 336 -12.59 17.88 -5.57
CA PHE A 336 -12.99 16.80 -6.49
C PHE A 336 -14.51 16.68 -6.65
N LYS A 337 -15.28 16.86 -5.57
CA LYS A 337 -16.75 16.77 -5.59
C LYS A 337 -17.43 17.91 -6.38
N ALA A 338 -16.80 19.07 -6.48
CA ALA A 338 -17.28 20.17 -7.33
C ALA A 338 -16.94 19.99 -8.82
N GLY A 339 -16.03 19.07 -9.16
CA GLY A 339 -15.49 18.89 -10.50
C GLY A 339 -14.30 19.81 -10.77
N MET A 340 -13.30 19.28 -11.48
CA MET A 340 -12.08 20.00 -11.86
C MET A 340 -11.81 19.85 -13.35
N VAL A 341 -11.20 20.86 -13.96
CA VAL A 341 -10.76 20.86 -15.36
C VAL A 341 -9.34 20.28 -15.44
N LEU A 342 -9.07 19.52 -16.49
CA LEU A 342 -7.76 18.90 -16.75
C LEU A 342 -6.79 19.86 -17.44
N VAL A 343 -5.51 19.80 -17.06
CA VAL A 343 -4.51 20.81 -17.39
C VAL A 343 -3.12 20.16 -17.67
N LEU A 344 -2.35 20.57 -18.72
CA LEU A 344 -0.85 20.44 -18.72
C LEU A 344 -0.18 21.78 -18.95
N SER A 345 0.91 22.06 -18.27
CA SER A 345 1.81 23.11 -18.74
C SER A 345 3.09 22.50 -19.28
N LEU A 346 3.72 23.18 -20.23
CA LEU A 346 5.13 22.99 -20.53
C LEU A 346 5.79 24.35 -20.36
N TRP A 347 6.51 24.54 -19.26
CA TRP A 347 6.94 25.86 -18.81
C TRP A 347 8.35 25.84 -18.22
N ASP A 348 9.00 27.01 -18.28
CA ASP A 348 10.16 27.37 -17.50
C ASP A 348 9.78 28.40 -16.43
N ASP A 349 10.55 28.42 -15.35
CA ASP A 349 10.17 29.11 -14.11
C ASP A 349 10.92 30.44 -13.96
N TYR A 350 10.20 31.52 -14.26
CA TYR A 350 10.67 32.91 -14.13
C TYR A 350 10.79 33.41 -12.68
N TYR A 351 10.39 32.63 -11.68
CA TYR A 351 10.47 32.98 -10.26
C TYR A 351 11.64 32.29 -9.55
N ALA A 352 11.77 30.96 -9.71
CA ALA A 352 12.74 30.13 -8.98
C ALA A 352 13.54 29.16 -9.88
N ASN A 353 13.56 29.36 -11.21
CA ASN A 353 14.37 28.59 -12.18
C ASN A 353 14.17 27.07 -12.11
N MET A 354 13.01 26.58 -11.65
CA MET A 354 12.65 25.17 -11.47
C MET A 354 13.46 24.43 -10.39
N LEU A 355 14.29 25.16 -9.64
CA LEU A 355 15.22 24.59 -8.65
C LEU A 355 14.48 23.89 -7.50
N TRP A 356 13.23 24.27 -7.25
CA TRP A 356 12.36 23.65 -6.26
C TRP A 356 11.97 22.21 -6.64
N LEU A 357 11.96 21.87 -7.94
CA LEU A 357 11.65 20.55 -8.49
C LEU A 357 12.91 19.71 -8.72
N ASP A 358 13.94 20.27 -9.38
CA ASP A 358 15.04 19.48 -9.96
C ASP A 358 16.45 19.74 -9.37
N SER A 359 16.58 20.65 -8.41
CA SER A 359 17.87 21.07 -7.83
C SER A 359 17.82 21.11 -6.30
N THR A 360 18.70 21.90 -5.67
CA THR A 360 18.66 22.23 -4.24
C THR A 360 17.99 23.59 -4.06
N TYR A 361 16.94 23.65 -3.23
CA TYR A 361 16.18 24.87 -3.00
C TYR A 361 15.69 25.00 -1.54
N PRO A 362 15.78 26.19 -0.91
CA PRO A 362 16.60 27.33 -1.32
C PRO A 362 18.06 26.92 -1.56
N ILE A 363 18.79 27.63 -2.40
CA ILE A 363 20.08 27.19 -2.98
C ILE A 363 21.21 26.88 -1.97
N THR A 364 21.03 27.24 -0.70
CA THR A 364 21.95 26.95 0.42
C THR A 364 21.47 25.83 1.35
N ASN A 365 20.28 25.26 1.13
CA ASN A 365 19.65 24.31 2.04
C ASN A 365 20.15 22.87 1.85
N THR A 366 21.01 22.41 2.75
CA THR A 366 21.55 21.03 2.77
C THR A 366 20.79 20.10 3.73
N ALA A 367 19.75 20.59 4.41
CA ALA A 367 18.93 19.81 5.34
C ALA A 367 18.01 18.80 4.62
N PRO A 368 17.39 17.85 5.32
CA PRO A 368 16.32 17.02 4.77
C PRO A 368 15.26 17.89 4.08
N GLY A 369 14.87 17.49 2.87
CA GLY A 369 13.99 18.27 2.01
C GLY A 369 14.65 19.35 1.17
N GLY A 370 15.90 19.76 1.42
CA GLY A 370 16.61 20.78 0.63
C GLY A 370 16.99 20.35 -0.79
N PRO A 371 17.57 19.15 -1.01
CA PRO A 371 17.86 18.61 -2.34
C PRO A 371 16.67 17.82 -2.95
N ARG A 372 16.27 18.15 -4.18
CA ARG A 372 15.14 17.54 -4.93
C ARG A 372 15.53 16.87 -6.25
N GLY A 373 16.66 17.23 -6.84
CA GLY A 373 17.22 16.56 -8.02
C GLY A 373 18.72 16.78 -8.16
N THR A 374 19.26 16.49 -9.34
CA THR A 374 20.70 16.55 -9.65
C THR A 374 21.10 17.78 -10.47
N CYS A 375 20.16 18.66 -10.81
CA CYS A 375 20.45 19.88 -11.56
C CYS A 375 21.25 20.88 -10.72
N ALA A 376 22.12 21.66 -11.37
CA ALA A 376 22.95 22.66 -10.69
C ALA A 376 22.09 23.82 -10.17
N THR A 377 22.46 24.44 -9.04
CA THR A 377 21.73 25.61 -8.50
C THR A 377 21.78 26.86 -9.39
N THR A 378 22.51 26.79 -10.50
CA THR A 378 22.59 27.83 -11.56
C THR A 378 21.90 27.41 -12.87
N SER A 379 21.21 26.26 -12.93
CA SER A 379 20.42 25.87 -14.11
C SER A 379 19.06 26.58 -14.14
N GLY A 380 18.31 26.37 -15.23
CA GLY A 380 16.91 26.74 -15.33
C GLY A 380 16.59 28.23 -15.48
N VAL A 381 17.61 29.09 -15.62
CA VAL A 381 17.40 30.51 -15.95
C VAL A 381 16.69 30.60 -17.32
N PRO A 382 15.47 31.15 -17.41
CA PRO A 382 14.63 31.08 -18.62
C PRO A 382 15.35 31.43 -19.92
N ALA A 383 16.01 32.60 -19.95
CA ALA A 383 16.77 33.05 -21.13
C ALA A 383 17.84 32.06 -21.62
N SER A 384 18.40 31.22 -20.74
CA SER A 384 19.37 30.17 -21.13
C SER A 384 18.69 28.89 -21.64
N VAL A 385 17.55 28.52 -21.05
CA VAL A 385 16.77 27.33 -21.43
C VAL A 385 16.10 27.57 -22.78
N GLU A 386 15.42 28.70 -22.95
CA GLU A 386 14.79 29.10 -24.21
C GLU A 386 15.80 29.26 -25.36
N ALA A 387 17.01 29.79 -25.10
CA ALA A 387 18.06 29.91 -26.12
C ALA A 387 18.59 28.54 -26.53
N SER A 388 18.70 27.60 -25.59
CA SER A 388 19.11 26.21 -25.87
C SER A 388 18.05 25.48 -26.70
N ALA A 389 16.77 25.66 -26.36
CA ALA A 389 15.63 25.08 -27.06
C ALA A 389 15.49 25.54 -28.52
N ALA A 390 15.97 26.74 -28.85
CA ALA A 390 15.98 27.22 -30.23
C ALA A 390 16.97 26.46 -31.15
N SER A 391 17.91 25.69 -30.57
CA SER A 391 18.88 24.86 -31.30
C SER A 391 18.44 23.40 -31.50
N ALA A 392 17.59 22.89 -30.61
CA ALA A 392 16.93 21.59 -30.74
C ALA A 392 15.60 21.63 -29.97
N PRO A 393 14.44 21.33 -30.61
CA PRO A 393 13.14 21.53 -29.98
C PRO A 393 12.91 20.54 -28.84
N PHE A 394 12.98 21.04 -27.60
CA PHE A 394 12.43 20.33 -26.45
C PHE A 394 10.92 20.16 -26.65
N ARG A 395 10.43 18.96 -26.36
CA ARG A 395 9.03 18.58 -26.49
C ARG A 395 8.66 17.66 -25.35
N SER A 396 7.36 17.64 -25.05
CA SER A 396 6.76 16.54 -24.31
C SER A 396 5.61 16.00 -25.17
N ASP A 397 5.54 14.67 -25.27
CA ASP A 397 4.57 13.94 -26.08
C ASP A 397 3.59 13.22 -25.13
N PHE A 398 2.29 13.46 -25.30
CA PHE A 398 1.21 13.15 -24.35
C PHE A 398 0.15 12.22 -24.92
N GLY A 399 0.29 10.90 -24.73
CA GLY A 399 -0.60 9.86 -25.30
C GLY A 399 -1.45 9.07 -24.30
N ASN A 400 -2.57 8.47 -24.75
CA ASN A 400 -3.30 7.39 -24.03
C ASN A 400 -3.79 7.72 -22.60
N ALA A 401 -4.64 8.75 -22.44
CA ALA A 401 -5.29 9.01 -21.16
C ALA A 401 -6.42 7.99 -20.84
N PHE A 402 -6.38 7.40 -19.64
CA PHE A 402 -7.41 6.50 -19.11
C PHE A 402 -8.00 7.03 -17.80
N PHE A 403 -9.32 7.16 -17.72
CA PHE A 403 -10.05 7.53 -16.52
C PHE A 403 -10.86 6.33 -16.03
N HIS A 404 -10.70 5.94 -14.76
CA HIS A 404 -11.44 4.83 -14.16
C HIS A 404 -12.44 5.36 -13.13
N THR A 405 -13.72 5.12 -13.34
CA THR A 405 -14.75 5.33 -12.31
C THR A 405 -14.85 4.07 -11.46
N ARG A 406 -14.33 4.08 -10.23
CA ARG A 406 -14.53 2.99 -9.26
C ARG A 406 -15.92 3.08 -8.64
N THR A 407 -16.94 2.95 -9.49
CA THR A 407 -18.31 2.66 -9.07
C THR A 407 -18.45 1.14 -8.97
N GLU A 408 -18.55 0.67 -7.73
CA GLU A 408 -18.84 -0.71 -7.35
C GLU A 408 -17.71 -1.74 -7.60
N THR A 409 -17.98 -2.94 -7.11
CA THR A 409 -17.04 -3.98 -6.67
C THR A 409 -16.11 -4.52 -7.77
N PRO A 410 -14.92 -5.06 -7.43
CA PRO A 410 -14.04 -5.73 -8.40
C PRO A 410 -14.57 -7.10 -8.87
N TYR A 411 -15.85 -7.43 -8.61
CA TYR A 411 -16.52 -8.65 -9.03
C TYR A 411 -17.18 -8.49 -10.41
N GLY A 412 -16.35 -8.21 -11.41
CA GLY A 412 -16.69 -8.32 -12.82
C GLY A 412 -15.60 -9.11 -13.54
N PHE A 413 -15.93 -10.31 -14.01
CA PHE A 413 -14.98 -11.25 -14.63
C PHE A 413 -14.15 -10.58 -15.73
N VAL A 414 -12.87 -10.34 -15.44
CA VAL A 414 -11.86 -10.06 -16.46
C VAL A 414 -11.52 -11.40 -17.11
N ASP A 415 -11.84 -11.55 -18.39
CA ASP A 415 -11.54 -12.77 -19.16
C ASP A 415 -10.05 -12.81 -19.56
N ASP A 416 -9.17 -12.82 -18.55
CA ASP A 416 -7.73 -12.97 -18.68
C ASP A 416 -7.25 -14.30 -18.06
N THR A 417 -6.23 -14.88 -18.70
CA THR A 417 -5.63 -16.16 -18.34
C THR A 417 -4.24 -15.92 -17.77
N ILE A 418 -4.05 -16.34 -16.53
CA ILE A 418 -2.78 -16.22 -15.82
C ILE A 418 -1.95 -17.48 -15.94
N TYR A 419 -0.62 -17.32 -15.89
CA TYR A 419 0.30 -18.44 -15.78
C TYR A 419 1.51 -18.11 -14.90
N ALA A 420 2.05 -19.11 -14.21
CA ALA A 420 3.30 -19.00 -13.47
C ALA A 420 3.91 -20.38 -13.16
N LEU A 421 5.17 -20.37 -12.71
CA LEU A 421 5.82 -21.53 -12.11
C LEU A 421 5.24 -21.78 -10.70
N SER A 422 4.61 -22.94 -10.47
CA SER A 422 4.04 -23.34 -9.17
C SER A 422 5.00 -24.14 -8.29
N THR A 423 6.12 -24.63 -8.83
CA THR A 423 7.22 -25.25 -8.08
C THR A 423 8.25 -24.21 -7.63
N ALA A 424 9.01 -24.50 -6.57
CA ALA A 424 10.12 -23.65 -6.14
C ALA A 424 11.14 -23.41 -7.27
N HIS A 425 11.74 -22.21 -7.27
CA HIS A 425 12.78 -21.85 -8.24
C HIS A 425 14.08 -22.61 -7.95
N GLY A 426 14.68 -23.22 -8.97
CA GLY A 426 15.94 -23.95 -8.81
C GLY A 426 16.18 -24.97 -9.91
N ARG A 427 17.08 -25.93 -9.66
CA ARG A 427 17.25 -27.14 -10.47
C ARG A 427 16.41 -28.24 -9.84
N ALA A 428 15.48 -28.81 -10.60
CA ALA A 428 14.65 -29.93 -10.17
C ALA A 428 14.54 -30.98 -11.28
N GLY A 429 14.08 -32.19 -10.95
CA GLY A 429 13.73 -33.18 -11.97
C GLY A 429 12.54 -32.73 -12.82
N ILE A 430 11.50 -32.20 -12.15
CA ILE A 430 10.28 -31.67 -12.76
C ILE A 430 10.02 -30.27 -12.22
N ALA A 431 9.54 -29.39 -13.09
CA ALA A 431 8.96 -28.10 -12.75
C ALA A 431 7.50 -28.06 -13.22
N VAL A 432 6.59 -27.56 -12.39
CA VAL A 432 5.17 -27.45 -12.73
C VAL A 432 4.84 -26.00 -13.03
N ILE A 433 4.43 -25.74 -14.28
CA ILE A 433 3.89 -24.45 -14.70
C ILE A 433 2.37 -24.59 -14.73
N ARG A 434 1.68 -23.76 -13.94
CA ARG A 434 0.21 -23.72 -13.88
C ARG A 434 -0.30 -22.54 -14.69
N ILE A 435 -1.40 -22.77 -15.40
CA ILE A 435 -2.15 -21.81 -16.19
C ILE A 435 -3.60 -21.87 -15.72
N SER A 436 -4.28 -20.74 -15.54
CA SER A 436 -5.69 -20.65 -15.12
C SER A 436 -6.43 -19.58 -15.92
N GLY A 437 -7.59 -19.92 -16.46
CA GLY A 437 -8.44 -19.03 -17.26
C GLY A 437 -8.86 -19.64 -18.61
N SER A 438 -9.71 -18.91 -19.34
CA SER A 438 -10.37 -19.34 -20.59
C SER A 438 -9.42 -19.74 -21.73
N ALA A 439 -8.22 -19.13 -21.81
CA ALA A 439 -7.24 -19.42 -22.87
C ALA A 439 -6.47 -20.74 -22.68
N CYS A 440 -6.72 -21.52 -21.61
CA CYS A 440 -6.02 -22.78 -21.33
C CYS A 440 -5.96 -23.73 -22.55
N LEU A 441 -7.09 -23.90 -23.26
CA LEU A 441 -7.15 -24.78 -24.43
C LEU A 441 -6.45 -24.20 -25.66
N ASP A 442 -6.37 -22.88 -25.80
CA ASP A 442 -5.66 -22.21 -26.89
C ASP A 442 -4.15 -22.27 -26.68
N ILE A 443 -3.68 -22.06 -25.45
CA ILE A 443 -2.28 -22.27 -25.06
C ILE A 443 -1.88 -23.73 -25.31
N TYR A 444 -2.74 -24.70 -24.96
CA TYR A 444 -2.49 -26.10 -25.29
C TYR A 444 -2.36 -26.33 -26.81
N ARG A 445 -3.28 -25.81 -27.63
CA ARG A 445 -3.23 -25.94 -29.10
C ARG A 445 -1.99 -25.27 -29.70
N SER A 446 -1.55 -24.15 -29.12
CA SER A 446 -0.35 -23.41 -29.51
C SER A 446 0.93 -24.21 -29.25
N LEU A 447 1.06 -24.80 -28.06
CA LEU A 447 2.24 -25.58 -27.66
C LEU A 447 2.24 -27.02 -28.23
N CYS A 448 1.07 -27.59 -28.50
CA CYS A 448 0.87 -28.98 -28.95
C CYS A 448 0.05 -29.09 -30.27
N PRO A 449 0.44 -28.41 -31.37
CA PRO A 449 -0.44 -28.18 -32.53
C PRO A 449 -0.91 -29.45 -33.27
N SER A 450 -0.17 -30.56 -33.15
CA SER A 450 -0.46 -31.82 -33.84
C SER A 450 -1.10 -32.89 -32.95
N LYS A 451 -1.52 -32.56 -31.72
CA LYS A 451 -2.03 -33.53 -30.74
C LYS A 451 -3.44 -33.15 -30.22
N PRO A 452 -4.35 -34.12 -30.03
CA PRO A 452 -5.65 -33.85 -29.44
C PRO A 452 -5.51 -33.39 -27.98
N ILE A 453 -6.47 -32.61 -27.51
CA ILE A 453 -6.58 -32.13 -26.13
C ILE A 453 -6.57 -33.33 -25.16
N PRO A 454 -5.86 -33.27 -24.01
CA PRO A 454 -5.86 -34.36 -23.04
C PRO A 454 -7.27 -34.62 -22.51
N LYS A 455 -7.59 -35.87 -22.15
CA LYS A 455 -8.83 -36.14 -21.42
C LYS A 455 -8.78 -35.41 -20.07
N PRO A 456 -9.85 -34.72 -19.64
CA PRO A 456 -9.92 -34.07 -18.33
C PRO A 456 -9.43 -34.96 -17.19
N ARG A 457 -8.44 -34.47 -16.42
CA ARG A 457 -7.79 -35.18 -15.29
C ARG A 457 -6.99 -36.44 -15.65
N TYR A 458 -6.64 -36.64 -16.92
CA TYR A 458 -5.70 -37.70 -17.34
C TYR A 458 -4.36 -37.10 -17.76
N ALA A 459 -3.28 -37.61 -17.18
CA ALA A 459 -1.93 -37.21 -17.52
C ALA A 459 -1.57 -37.65 -18.96
N SER A 460 -0.92 -36.76 -19.72
CA SER A 460 -0.64 -36.95 -21.13
C SER A 460 0.75 -36.45 -21.49
N VAL A 461 1.66 -37.35 -21.90
CA VAL A 461 3.01 -36.95 -22.37
C VAL A 461 2.90 -36.25 -23.73
N ARG A 462 3.57 -35.11 -23.87
CA ARG A 462 3.58 -34.25 -25.07
C ARG A 462 4.95 -33.58 -25.24
N ALA A 463 5.42 -33.53 -26.48
CA ALA A 463 6.43 -32.55 -26.87
C ALA A 463 5.78 -31.17 -26.93
N LEU A 464 6.41 -30.18 -26.28
CA LEU A 464 6.02 -28.78 -26.30
C LEU A 464 6.85 -28.04 -27.34
N TYR A 465 6.21 -27.21 -28.16
CA TYR A 465 6.85 -26.47 -29.25
C TYR A 465 6.66 -24.96 -29.08
N GLU A 466 7.62 -24.18 -29.61
CA GLU A 466 7.47 -22.72 -29.70
C GLU A 466 6.59 -22.34 -30.89
N ALA A 467 5.55 -21.55 -30.62
CA ALA A 467 4.66 -21.00 -31.66
C ALA A 467 5.39 -19.93 -32.48
N THR A 468 5.90 -20.31 -33.65
CA THR A 468 6.51 -19.38 -34.63
C THR A 468 5.94 -19.59 -36.03
N SER A 469 6.02 -18.54 -36.87
CA SER A 469 5.53 -18.56 -38.25
C SER A 469 6.47 -19.24 -39.26
N ASN A 470 7.63 -19.74 -38.80
CA ASN A 470 8.67 -20.29 -39.66
C ASN A 470 8.55 -21.81 -39.77
N SER A 471 9.05 -22.37 -40.88
CA SER A 471 8.81 -23.74 -41.33
C SER A 471 9.44 -24.88 -40.49
N SER A 472 9.94 -24.60 -39.29
CA SER A 472 10.50 -25.59 -38.36
C SER A 472 10.19 -25.19 -36.91
N PRO A 473 9.29 -25.89 -36.19
CA PRO A 473 8.94 -25.54 -34.82
C PRO A 473 10.06 -25.96 -33.84
N THR A 474 10.55 -24.99 -33.06
CA THR A 474 11.54 -25.25 -31.99
C THR A 474 10.92 -26.12 -30.89
N ILE A 475 11.59 -27.21 -30.50
CA ILE A 475 11.18 -28.01 -29.34
C ILE A 475 11.60 -27.28 -28.05
N LEU A 476 10.65 -27.07 -27.14
CA LEU A 476 10.88 -26.49 -25.81
C LEU A 476 11.18 -27.60 -24.78
N ASP A 477 10.41 -28.68 -24.85
CA ASP A 477 10.56 -29.90 -24.05
C ASP A 477 10.05 -31.07 -24.90
N SER A 478 10.74 -32.21 -24.94
CA SER A 478 10.34 -33.38 -25.73
C SER A 478 9.25 -34.22 -25.07
N ASP A 479 9.22 -34.28 -23.73
CA ASP A 479 8.47 -35.29 -22.98
C ASP A 479 7.80 -34.70 -21.73
N ALA A 480 7.23 -33.49 -21.86
CA ALA A 480 6.46 -32.86 -20.79
C ALA A 480 5.16 -33.63 -20.51
N LEU A 481 4.80 -33.75 -19.23
CA LEU A 481 3.52 -34.32 -18.82
C LEU A 481 2.47 -33.20 -18.70
N VAL A 482 1.36 -33.33 -19.41
CA VAL A 482 0.31 -32.30 -19.48
C VAL A 482 -0.97 -32.81 -18.84
N LEU A 483 -1.58 -31.96 -18.01
CA LEU A 483 -2.84 -32.21 -17.30
C LEU A 483 -3.81 -31.05 -17.55
N TYR A 484 -5.04 -31.36 -17.98
CA TYR A 484 -6.11 -30.39 -18.16
C TYR A 484 -7.24 -30.65 -17.16
N PHE A 485 -7.68 -29.61 -16.47
CA PHE A 485 -8.74 -29.62 -15.48
C PHE A 485 -9.81 -28.61 -15.89
N PRO A 486 -11.00 -29.04 -16.34
CA PRO A 486 -12.08 -28.12 -16.65
C PRO A 486 -12.75 -27.57 -15.38
N ALA A 487 -13.23 -26.34 -15.48
CA ALA A 487 -14.09 -25.67 -14.51
C ALA A 487 -15.37 -26.50 -14.20
N PRO A 488 -16.03 -26.27 -13.04
CA PRO A 488 -15.63 -25.40 -11.93
C PRO A 488 -14.79 -26.13 -10.85
N LYS A 489 -14.54 -27.43 -11.03
CA LYS A 489 -13.94 -28.30 -9.97
C LYS A 489 -12.41 -28.23 -9.94
N THR A 490 -11.85 -27.03 -9.98
CA THR A 490 -10.41 -26.76 -10.01
C THR A 490 -9.97 -25.99 -8.74
N VAL A 491 -8.68 -25.66 -8.66
CA VAL A 491 -8.11 -24.87 -7.56
C VAL A 491 -8.61 -23.44 -7.59
N THR A 492 -8.67 -22.81 -8.78
CA THR A 492 -9.12 -21.43 -8.97
C THR A 492 -10.62 -21.30 -9.23
N GLY A 493 -11.31 -22.39 -9.58
CA GLY A 493 -12.69 -22.36 -10.09
C GLY A 493 -12.79 -22.23 -11.62
N GLU A 494 -11.70 -21.84 -12.27
CA GLU A 494 -11.59 -21.68 -13.73
C GLU A 494 -11.10 -22.96 -14.41
N ASP A 495 -11.02 -22.95 -15.75
CA ASP A 495 -10.23 -23.95 -16.48
C ASP A 495 -8.74 -23.82 -16.10
N VAL A 496 -8.09 -24.96 -15.83
CA VAL A 496 -6.68 -25.03 -15.44
C VAL A 496 -5.91 -26.00 -16.33
N LEU A 497 -4.74 -25.57 -16.80
CA LEU A 497 -3.78 -26.40 -17.53
C LEU A 497 -2.46 -26.43 -16.73
N GLU A 498 -1.97 -27.63 -16.41
CA GLU A 498 -0.65 -27.81 -15.80
C GLU A 498 0.31 -28.48 -16.79
N LEU A 499 1.48 -27.86 -16.93
CA LEU A 499 2.61 -28.34 -17.73
C LEU A 499 3.72 -28.77 -16.77
N HIS A 500 3.94 -30.07 -16.66
CA HIS A 500 4.99 -30.67 -15.85
C HIS A 500 6.18 -30.93 -16.77
N VAL A 501 7.12 -29.98 -16.79
CA VAL A 501 8.28 -29.92 -17.71
C VAL A 501 9.55 -30.32 -16.98
N HIS A 502 10.62 -30.64 -17.71
CA HIS A 502 11.93 -30.89 -17.11
C HIS A 502 12.43 -29.65 -16.34
N GLY A 503 12.78 -29.82 -15.06
CA GLY A 503 13.08 -28.73 -14.12
C GLY A 503 14.43 -28.02 -14.32
N GLY A 504 14.92 -27.96 -15.57
CA GLY A 504 16.07 -27.15 -15.95
C GLY A 504 15.68 -25.67 -16.09
N PRO A 505 16.41 -24.71 -15.48
CA PRO A 505 16.06 -23.29 -15.55
C PRO A 505 15.92 -22.72 -16.97
N ALA A 506 16.68 -23.26 -17.94
CA ALA A 506 16.56 -22.90 -19.35
C ALA A 506 15.23 -23.38 -19.97
N THR A 507 14.86 -24.64 -19.74
CA THR A 507 13.59 -25.24 -20.20
C THR A 507 12.39 -24.50 -19.63
N VAL A 508 12.38 -24.27 -18.31
CA VAL A 508 11.31 -23.52 -17.64
C VAL A 508 11.18 -22.10 -18.21
N LYS A 509 12.30 -21.38 -18.37
CA LYS A 509 12.29 -20.03 -18.96
C LYS A 509 11.80 -20.02 -20.41
N ALA A 510 12.16 -21.03 -21.20
CA ALA A 510 11.72 -21.16 -22.59
C ALA A 510 10.21 -21.42 -22.68
N VAL A 511 9.66 -22.32 -21.87
CA VAL A 511 8.22 -22.62 -21.83
C VAL A 511 7.41 -21.40 -21.32
N LEU A 512 7.85 -20.75 -20.23
CA LEU A 512 7.22 -19.52 -19.72
C LEU A 512 7.25 -18.37 -20.75
N GLY A 513 8.31 -18.29 -21.56
CA GLY A 513 8.42 -17.32 -22.65
C GLY A 513 7.57 -17.65 -23.89
N ALA A 514 7.13 -18.90 -24.04
CA ALA A 514 6.31 -19.34 -25.18
C ALA A 514 4.80 -19.19 -24.91
N ILE A 515 4.34 -19.42 -23.68
CA ILE A 515 2.92 -19.29 -23.29
C ILE A 515 2.25 -17.98 -23.77
N PRO A 516 2.79 -16.77 -23.51
CA PRO A 516 2.13 -15.51 -23.88
C PRO A 516 2.18 -15.22 -25.39
N LYS A 517 2.93 -16.01 -26.18
CA LYS A 517 2.94 -15.92 -27.65
C LYS A 517 1.79 -16.68 -28.30
N SER A 518 0.97 -17.39 -27.51
CA SER A 518 -0.14 -18.20 -27.99
C SER A 518 -1.28 -17.34 -28.53
N ARG A 519 -1.88 -17.76 -29.64
CA ARG A 519 -3.06 -17.09 -30.20
C ARG A 519 -4.30 -17.47 -29.40
N SER A 520 -4.87 -16.52 -28.66
CA SER A 520 -6.19 -16.65 -28.02
C SER A 520 -6.95 -15.33 -28.14
N SER A 521 -8.26 -15.36 -27.90
CA SER A 521 -9.12 -14.18 -27.76
C SER A 521 -9.02 -13.53 -26.37
N ALA A 522 -8.62 -14.29 -25.35
CA ALA A 522 -8.43 -13.81 -23.99
C ALA A 522 -6.98 -13.34 -23.75
N THR A 523 -6.79 -12.39 -22.84
CA THR A 523 -5.46 -11.83 -22.53
C THR A 523 -4.65 -12.85 -21.73
N ILE A 524 -3.44 -13.19 -22.19
CA ILE A 524 -2.54 -14.12 -21.48
C ILE A 524 -1.42 -13.34 -20.79
N ARG A 525 -1.27 -13.47 -19.47
CA ARG A 525 -0.24 -12.76 -18.70
C ARG A 525 0.35 -13.60 -17.56
N TYR A 526 1.49 -13.16 -17.04
CA TYR A 526 2.07 -13.76 -15.83
C TYR A 526 1.17 -13.47 -14.60
N ALA A 527 1.10 -14.42 -13.67
CA ALA A 527 0.34 -14.27 -12.43
C ALA A 527 1.02 -13.30 -11.45
N GLU A 528 0.21 -12.56 -10.70
CA GLU A 528 0.64 -11.78 -9.53
C GLU A 528 0.92 -12.72 -8.31
N PRO A 529 1.63 -12.27 -7.27
CA PRO A 529 1.76 -13.00 -6.01
C PRO A 529 0.38 -13.37 -5.43
N GLY A 530 0.22 -14.64 -5.01
CA GLY A 530 -1.04 -15.16 -4.47
C GLY A 530 -2.25 -15.19 -5.40
N GLU A 531 -2.09 -14.89 -6.70
CA GLU A 531 -3.25 -14.66 -7.57
C GLU A 531 -4.10 -15.92 -7.83
N PHE A 532 -3.53 -17.14 -7.82
CA PHE A 532 -4.37 -18.33 -7.99
C PHE A 532 -5.25 -18.55 -6.75
N THR A 533 -4.73 -18.28 -5.55
CA THR A 533 -5.52 -18.31 -4.31
C THR A 533 -6.51 -17.14 -4.27
N ARG A 534 -6.18 -15.95 -4.79
CA ARG A 534 -7.13 -14.83 -4.97
C ARG A 534 -8.32 -15.22 -5.85
N ARG A 535 -8.07 -15.86 -6.99
CA ARG A 535 -9.14 -16.39 -7.87
C ARG A 535 -9.92 -17.53 -7.22
N ALA A 536 -9.26 -18.38 -6.45
CA ALA A 536 -9.91 -19.43 -5.68
C ALA A 536 -10.93 -18.84 -4.68
N PHE A 537 -10.55 -17.78 -3.96
CA PHE A 537 -11.47 -17.04 -3.10
C PHE A 537 -12.63 -16.41 -3.89
N GLN A 538 -12.33 -15.70 -4.98
CA GLN A 538 -13.34 -15.02 -5.83
C GLN A 538 -14.36 -15.98 -6.48
N ASN A 539 -14.00 -17.24 -6.70
CA ASN A 539 -14.88 -18.28 -7.28
C ASN A 539 -15.41 -19.26 -6.21
N ASP A 540 -15.55 -18.83 -4.95
CA ASP A 540 -16.09 -19.60 -3.82
C ASP A 540 -15.42 -20.97 -3.61
N ARG A 541 -14.13 -21.09 -3.95
CA ARG A 541 -13.34 -22.32 -3.73
C ARG A 541 -12.73 -22.38 -2.34
N LEU A 542 -12.46 -21.22 -1.74
CA LEU A 542 -11.91 -21.02 -0.40
C LEU A 542 -12.58 -19.80 0.24
N ASP A 543 -12.83 -19.81 1.55
CA ASP A 543 -13.11 -18.59 2.32
C ASP A 543 -11.82 -17.94 2.84
N LEU A 544 -11.91 -16.71 3.38
CA LEU A 544 -10.71 -15.97 3.81
C LEU A 544 -9.99 -16.61 5.01
N ALA A 545 -10.70 -17.34 5.88
CA ALA A 545 -10.09 -18.07 6.98
C ALA A 545 -9.31 -19.31 6.46
N GLN A 546 -9.81 -19.98 5.42
CA GLN A 546 -9.09 -21.04 4.72
C GLN A 546 -7.87 -20.53 3.96
N VAL A 547 -7.94 -19.32 3.39
CA VAL A 547 -6.76 -18.66 2.78
C VAL A 547 -5.68 -18.43 3.84
N GLU A 548 -6.01 -17.87 5.00
CA GLU A 548 -5.06 -17.68 6.10
C GLU A 548 -4.46 -19.01 6.57
N ALA A 549 -5.28 -20.03 6.80
CA ALA A 549 -4.81 -21.36 7.19
C ALA A 549 -3.94 -22.03 6.11
N LEU A 550 -4.17 -21.75 4.81
CA LEU A 550 -3.31 -22.19 3.72
C LEU A 550 -1.96 -21.48 3.76
N SER A 551 -1.91 -20.17 4.05
CA SER A 551 -0.65 -19.45 4.28
C SER A 551 0.15 -20.11 5.42
N ASP A 552 -0.49 -20.30 6.57
CA ASP A 552 0.14 -20.92 7.74
C ASP A 552 0.64 -22.35 7.43
N THR A 553 -0.11 -23.12 6.63
CA THR A 553 0.27 -24.49 6.23
C THR A 553 1.50 -24.51 5.34
N LEU A 554 1.72 -23.45 4.56
CA LEU A 554 2.85 -23.33 3.63
C LEU A 554 4.10 -22.75 4.26
N SER A 555 3.95 -21.95 5.33
CA SER A 555 5.02 -21.37 6.13
C SER A 555 5.40 -22.22 7.35
N ALA A 556 4.67 -23.30 7.63
CA ALA A 556 4.94 -24.19 8.75
C ALA A 556 6.32 -24.87 8.63
N GLU A 557 7.21 -24.51 9.55
CA GLU A 557 8.57 -25.05 9.66
C GLU A 557 8.63 -26.29 10.57
N THR A 558 7.72 -26.37 11.55
CA THR A 558 7.70 -27.40 12.61
C THR A 558 6.38 -28.20 12.62
N GLU A 559 6.41 -29.39 13.23
CA GLU A 559 5.25 -30.30 13.23
C GLU A 559 4.02 -29.72 13.97
N GLN A 560 4.19 -28.91 15.03
CA GLN A 560 3.06 -28.31 15.73
C GLN A 560 2.46 -27.14 14.94
N GLN A 561 3.27 -26.31 14.26
CA GLN A 561 2.77 -25.32 13.29
C GLN A 561 1.93 -25.99 12.20
N ARG A 562 2.45 -27.09 11.62
CA ARG A 562 1.73 -27.85 10.59
C ARG A 562 0.41 -28.42 11.09
N ARG A 563 0.35 -28.91 12.34
CA ARG A 563 -0.90 -29.41 12.96
C ARG A 563 -1.93 -28.31 13.15
N ALA A 564 -1.54 -27.17 13.72
CA ALA A 564 -2.44 -26.03 13.93
C ALA A 564 -2.99 -25.50 12.58
N ALA A 565 -2.12 -25.32 11.58
CA ALA A 565 -2.51 -24.80 10.28
C ALA A 565 -3.44 -25.75 9.48
N VAL A 566 -3.13 -27.06 9.46
CA VAL A 566 -3.97 -28.05 8.76
C VAL A 566 -5.37 -28.15 9.36
N ARG A 567 -5.52 -27.98 10.68
CA ARG A 567 -6.84 -27.94 11.35
C ARG A 567 -7.65 -26.71 10.95
N GLY A 568 -7.02 -25.53 10.88
CA GLY A 568 -7.67 -24.31 10.36
C GLY A 568 -8.20 -24.46 8.92
N ASN A 569 -7.51 -25.24 8.07
CA ASN A 569 -7.90 -25.46 6.68
C ASN A 569 -9.09 -26.43 6.50
N SER A 570 -9.64 -27.01 7.57
CA SER A 570 -10.83 -27.87 7.56
C SER A 570 -12.12 -27.15 7.11
N GLY A 571 -12.09 -25.81 7.03
CA GLY A 571 -13.27 -24.98 6.80
C GLY A 571 -14.31 -25.10 7.92
N ASN A 572 -13.93 -25.60 9.10
CA ASN A 572 -14.82 -25.69 10.26
C ASN A 572 -15.09 -24.28 10.84
N LEU A 573 -14.01 -23.53 11.11
CA LEU A 573 -14.07 -22.13 11.57
C LEU A 573 -14.95 -21.24 10.68
N GLY A 574 -14.71 -21.24 9.36
CA GLY A 574 -15.52 -20.47 8.40
C GLY A 574 -17.00 -20.84 8.39
N ARG A 575 -17.34 -22.12 8.59
CA ARG A 575 -18.74 -22.57 8.75
C ARG A 575 -19.35 -22.12 10.08
N THR A 576 -18.60 -22.15 11.17
CA THR A 576 -19.06 -21.65 12.48
C THR A 576 -19.35 -20.15 12.43
N TYR A 577 -18.43 -19.35 11.89
CA TYR A 577 -18.62 -17.89 11.77
C TYR A 577 -19.77 -17.53 10.83
N GLU A 578 -19.95 -18.25 9.72
CA GLU A 578 -21.10 -18.05 8.84
C GLU A 578 -22.42 -18.47 9.51
N ALA A 579 -22.43 -19.55 10.31
CA ALA A 579 -23.63 -19.97 11.05
C ALA A 579 -24.06 -18.92 12.08
N TRP A 580 -23.12 -18.36 12.85
CA TRP A 580 -23.38 -17.23 13.75
C TRP A 580 -23.87 -15.99 12.99
N ARG A 581 -23.25 -15.67 11.85
CA ARG A 581 -23.68 -14.54 11.00
C ARG A 581 -25.12 -14.70 10.53
N GLN A 582 -25.52 -15.90 10.13
CA GLN A 582 -26.91 -16.20 9.76
C GLN A 582 -27.85 -16.08 10.97
N GLN A 583 -27.48 -16.60 12.14
CA GLN A 583 -28.27 -16.44 13.37
C GLN A 583 -28.51 -14.96 13.72
N LEU A 584 -27.47 -14.11 13.67
CA LEU A 584 -27.61 -12.67 13.91
C LEU A 584 -28.47 -11.96 12.86
N LEU A 585 -28.43 -12.39 11.59
CA LEU A 585 -29.30 -11.86 10.54
C LEU A 585 -30.77 -12.27 10.73
N TYR A 586 -31.03 -13.50 11.17
CA TYR A 586 -32.40 -13.93 11.51
C TYR A 586 -32.93 -13.16 12.72
N ALA A 587 -32.16 -13.10 13.81
CA ALA A 587 -32.53 -12.35 15.00
C ALA A 587 -32.76 -10.85 14.72
N ARG A 588 -31.91 -10.22 13.89
CA ARG A 588 -32.15 -8.84 13.42
C ARG A 588 -33.45 -8.73 12.62
N GLY A 589 -33.72 -9.66 11.70
CA GLY A 589 -34.95 -9.65 10.89
C GLY A 589 -36.22 -9.82 11.74
N GLU A 590 -36.14 -10.60 12.82
CA GLU A 590 -37.21 -10.73 13.82
C GLU A 590 -37.47 -9.42 14.57
N LEU A 591 -36.42 -8.69 14.97
CA LEU A 591 -36.55 -7.36 15.60
C LEU A 591 -37.03 -6.27 14.61
N GLU A 592 -36.54 -6.28 13.37
CA GLU A 592 -37.00 -5.34 12.33
C GLU A 592 -38.47 -5.55 11.96
N ALA A 593 -38.95 -6.80 11.97
CA ALA A 593 -40.37 -7.09 11.79
C ALA A 593 -41.26 -6.55 12.92
N LEU A 594 -40.77 -6.48 14.17
CA LEU A 594 -41.51 -5.80 15.25
C LEU A 594 -41.65 -4.30 14.98
N ILE A 595 -40.59 -3.65 14.49
CA ILE A 595 -40.61 -2.22 14.16
C ILE A 595 -41.64 -1.95 13.05
N ASP A 596 -41.50 -2.62 11.90
CA ASP A 596 -42.27 -2.34 10.68
C ASP A 596 -43.78 -2.70 10.77
N PHE A 597 -44.18 -3.61 11.67
CA PHE A 597 -45.57 -4.11 11.75
C PHE A 597 -46.27 -3.84 13.10
N SER A 598 -45.63 -3.09 14.02
CA SER A 598 -46.15 -2.78 15.37
C SER A 598 -47.54 -2.12 15.40
N GLU A 599 -47.92 -1.33 14.39
CA GLU A 599 -49.21 -0.62 14.36
C GLU A 599 -50.37 -1.42 13.73
N ASP A 600 -50.09 -2.41 12.87
CA ASP A 600 -51.08 -2.96 11.92
C ASP A 600 -51.48 -4.44 12.14
N GLN A 601 -50.76 -5.22 12.98
CA GLN A 601 -51.09 -6.63 13.22
C GLN A 601 -51.07 -7.04 14.71
N HIS A 602 -52.00 -7.91 15.10
CA HIS A 602 -51.91 -8.62 16.38
C HIS A 602 -50.87 -9.73 16.24
N PHE A 603 -49.69 -9.54 16.84
CA PHE A 603 -48.70 -10.61 16.99
C PHE A 603 -49.20 -11.66 18.00
N ASP A 604 -49.01 -12.94 17.69
CA ASP A 604 -49.34 -14.07 18.59
C ASP A 604 -48.30 -14.25 19.72
N GLU A 605 -47.09 -13.71 19.57
CA GLU A 605 -46.00 -13.73 20.57
C GLU A 605 -45.71 -12.31 21.08
N SER A 606 -45.37 -12.17 22.37
CA SER A 606 -45.05 -10.85 22.92
C SER A 606 -43.63 -10.39 22.57
N PRO A 607 -43.38 -9.07 22.36
CA PRO A 607 -42.03 -8.55 22.11
C PRO A 607 -41.00 -8.96 23.17
N THR A 608 -41.44 -9.10 24.42
CA THR A 608 -40.61 -9.55 25.55
C THR A 608 -40.19 -11.02 25.42
N GLU A 609 -41.05 -11.90 24.91
CA GLU A 609 -40.71 -13.30 24.65
C GLU A 609 -39.69 -13.40 23.51
N LEU A 610 -39.89 -12.66 22.41
CA LEU A 610 -38.96 -12.61 21.29
C LEU A 610 -37.57 -12.10 21.70
N LEU A 611 -37.51 -10.96 22.43
CA LEU A 611 -36.26 -10.43 22.96
C LEU A 611 -35.56 -11.42 23.91
N SER A 612 -36.30 -12.16 24.74
CA SER A 612 -35.68 -13.16 25.62
C SER A 612 -35.11 -14.37 24.85
N ASN A 613 -35.76 -14.79 23.76
CA ASN A 613 -35.26 -15.83 22.85
C ASN A 613 -33.98 -15.39 22.11
N VAL A 614 -33.91 -14.14 21.64
CA VAL A 614 -32.69 -13.60 20.99
C VAL A 614 -31.57 -13.44 22.02
N THR A 615 -31.87 -12.92 23.20
CA THR A 615 -30.92 -12.76 24.33
C THR A 615 -30.25 -14.10 24.68
N ALA A 616 -31.05 -15.16 24.84
CA ALA A 616 -30.52 -16.50 25.13
C ALA A 616 -29.63 -17.07 24.01
N GLN A 617 -29.91 -16.75 22.74
CA GLN A 617 -29.05 -17.14 21.61
C GLN A 617 -27.72 -16.38 21.62
N VAL A 618 -27.75 -15.08 21.93
CA VAL A 618 -26.55 -14.24 22.01
C VAL A 618 -25.65 -14.65 23.17
N GLU A 619 -26.19 -15.05 24.32
CA GLU A 619 -25.41 -15.58 25.46
C GLU A 619 -24.58 -16.81 25.05
N VAL A 620 -25.19 -17.80 24.40
CA VAL A 620 -24.50 -19.01 23.91
C VAL A 620 -23.44 -18.66 22.85
N MET A 621 -23.70 -17.66 22.02
CA MET A 621 -22.73 -17.17 21.04
C MET A 621 -21.53 -16.49 21.71
N LEU A 622 -21.74 -15.66 22.73
CA LEU A 622 -20.69 -14.98 23.50
C LEU A 622 -19.77 -15.98 24.22
N GLU A 623 -20.32 -17.02 24.86
CA GLU A 623 -19.51 -18.10 25.46
C GLU A 623 -18.61 -18.78 24.42
N SER A 624 -19.15 -19.05 23.22
CA SER A 624 -18.39 -19.69 22.15
C SER A 624 -17.34 -18.76 21.54
N ILE A 625 -17.63 -17.46 21.39
CA ILE A 625 -16.66 -16.46 20.93
C ILE A 625 -15.48 -16.38 21.91
N ALA A 626 -15.74 -16.29 23.22
CA ALA A 626 -14.68 -16.23 24.24
C ALA A 626 -13.73 -17.46 24.19
N ALA A 627 -14.27 -18.65 23.86
CA ALA A 627 -13.45 -19.84 23.65
C ALA A 627 -12.51 -19.72 22.44
N HIS A 628 -12.98 -19.12 21.33
CA HIS A 628 -12.15 -18.88 20.14
C HIS A 628 -11.08 -17.80 20.41
N GLU A 629 -11.40 -16.75 21.16
CA GLU A 629 -10.44 -15.70 21.52
C GLU A 629 -9.31 -16.24 22.42
N SER A 630 -9.65 -17.05 23.43
CA SER A 630 -8.70 -17.70 24.33
C SER A 630 -7.80 -18.71 23.60
N ALA A 631 -8.36 -19.44 22.64
CA ALA A 631 -7.61 -20.37 21.79
C ALA A 631 -6.63 -19.67 20.84
N SER A 632 -7.00 -18.51 20.28
CA SER A 632 -6.16 -17.75 19.35
C SER A 632 -4.78 -17.44 19.94
N HIS A 633 -4.69 -17.04 21.21
CA HIS A 633 -3.39 -16.76 21.86
C HIS A 633 -2.47 -18.00 21.90
N ARG A 634 -3.04 -19.21 22.06
CA ARG A 634 -2.31 -20.48 22.01
C ARG A 634 -1.88 -20.83 20.58
N GLY A 635 -2.73 -20.53 19.61
CA GLY A 635 -2.42 -20.65 18.18
C GLY A 635 -1.25 -19.75 17.76
N GLU A 636 -1.26 -18.47 18.16
CA GLU A 636 -0.20 -17.52 17.83
C GLU A 636 1.17 -17.88 18.42
N LEU A 637 1.22 -18.51 19.61
CA LEU A 637 2.47 -19.07 20.17
C LEU A 637 3.03 -20.22 19.33
N LEU A 638 2.15 -21.08 18.77
CA LEU A 638 2.58 -22.14 17.85
C LEU A 638 3.02 -21.54 16.51
N LYS A 639 2.29 -20.57 15.96
CA LYS A 639 2.56 -19.98 14.64
C LYS A 639 3.84 -19.16 14.60
N ASN A 640 4.01 -18.21 15.52
CA ASN A 640 5.15 -17.29 15.54
C ASN A 640 6.39 -17.85 16.24
N GLY A 641 6.25 -18.98 16.93
CA GLY A 641 7.30 -19.58 17.75
C GLY A 641 7.35 -19.00 19.17
N ILE A 642 7.81 -19.83 20.10
CA ILE A 642 7.91 -19.48 21.53
C ILE A 642 9.24 -18.75 21.75
N ARG A 643 9.19 -17.53 22.29
CA ARG A 643 10.37 -16.69 22.51
C ARG A 643 10.99 -16.99 23.87
N ILE A 644 12.29 -17.28 23.86
CA ILE A 644 13.02 -17.77 25.03
C ILE A 644 14.23 -16.88 25.30
N SER A 645 14.28 -16.32 26.51
CA SER A 645 15.43 -15.54 26.98
C SER A 645 16.26 -16.31 28.00
N LEU A 646 17.57 -16.37 27.75
CA LEU A 646 18.58 -16.96 28.64
C LEU A 646 19.22 -15.87 29.49
N LEU A 647 18.80 -15.74 30.75
CA LEU A 647 19.34 -14.78 31.70
C LEU A 647 20.35 -15.42 32.66
N GLY A 648 21.18 -14.60 33.32
CA GLY A 648 22.10 -15.05 34.36
C GLY A 648 23.50 -14.43 34.27
N PRO A 649 24.37 -14.65 35.28
CA PRO A 649 25.70 -14.05 35.35
C PRO A 649 26.62 -14.33 34.14
N PRO A 650 27.67 -13.51 33.95
CA PRO A 650 28.85 -13.92 33.19
C PRO A 650 29.32 -15.32 33.61
N ASN A 651 29.75 -16.13 32.65
CA ASN A 651 30.24 -17.50 32.87
C ASN A 651 29.25 -18.51 33.48
N ALA A 652 27.96 -18.18 33.64
CA ALA A 652 26.91 -19.14 34.04
C ALA A 652 26.62 -20.24 32.99
N GLY A 653 27.30 -20.21 31.84
CA GLY A 653 27.23 -21.23 30.79
C GLY A 653 26.07 -21.07 29.80
N LYS A 654 25.50 -19.87 29.66
CA LYS A 654 24.40 -19.55 28.73
C LYS A 654 24.66 -20.05 27.30
N SER A 655 25.79 -19.66 26.71
CA SER A 655 26.17 -20.07 25.34
C SER A 655 26.55 -21.56 25.26
N SER A 656 27.07 -22.15 26.35
CA SER A 656 27.32 -23.60 26.43
C SER A 656 26.01 -24.39 26.40
N LEU A 657 24.98 -23.91 27.11
CA LEU A 657 23.64 -24.49 27.12
C LEU A 657 23.01 -24.41 25.73
N LEU A 658 23.00 -23.22 25.12
CA LEU A 658 22.46 -23.01 23.77
C LEU A 658 23.12 -23.94 22.74
N ASN A 659 24.47 -24.02 22.75
CA ASN A 659 25.20 -24.92 21.85
C ASN A 659 24.90 -26.41 22.10
N GLN A 660 24.60 -26.83 23.33
CA GLN A 660 24.19 -28.22 23.62
C GLN A 660 22.74 -28.51 23.16
N ILE A 661 21.83 -27.55 23.24
CA ILE A 661 20.45 -27.67 22.70
C ILE A 661 20.54 -27.87 21.18
N VAL A 662 21.23 -26.96 20.48
CA VAL A 662 21.47 -26.99 19.03
C VAL A 662 22.19 -28.26 18.57
N GLY A 663 23.10 -28.79 19.38
CA GLY A 663 23.93 -29.94 19.01
C GLY A 663 23.30 -31.33 19.24
N ARG A 664 22.11 -31.44 19.85
CA ARG A 664 21.53 -32.75 20.23
C ARG A 664 20.10 -33.00 19.76
N GLU A 665 19.16 -32.15 20.14
CA GLU A 665 17.71 -32.40 19.96
C GLU A 665 16.98 -31.26 19.24
N ALA A 666 17.67 -30.17 18.92
CA ALA A 666 17.13 -29.07 18.14
C ALA A 666 17.71 -29.05 16.72
N SER A 667 16.89 -28.71 15.71
CA SER A 667 17.39 -28.39 14.37
C SER A 667 17.33 -26.89 14.12
N ILE A 668 18.38 -26.31 13.52
CA ILE A 668 18.38 -24.91 13.10
C ILE A 668 17.54 -24.80 11.84
N VAL A 669 16.48 -23.99 11.89
CA VAL A 669 15.59 -23.80 10.74
C VAL A 669 15.94 -22.53 9.97
N SER A 670 16.25 -21.44 10.68
CA SER A 670 16.68 -20.18 10.08
C SER A 670 17.61 -19.35 10.99
N HIS A 671 18.41 -18.48 10.36
CA HIS A 671 19.22 -17.45 11.01
C HIS A 671 18.77 -16.09 10.49
N GLU A 672 18.03 -15.32 11.30
CA GLU A 672 17.67 -13.95 10.95
C GLU A 672 18.68 -12.97 11.54
N ALA A 673 19.44 -12.33 10.66
CA ALA A 673 20.36 -11.26 11.04
C ALA A 673 19.60 -9.92 11.04
N GLY A 674 19.33 -9.38 12.23
CA GLY A 674 18.72 -8.05 12.40
C GLY A 674 19.47 -6.98 11.60
N THR A 675 18.77 -6.26 10.73
CA THR A 675 19.43 -5.38 9.76
C THR A 675 20.10 -4.18 10.43
N THR A 676 21.36 -3.95 10.08
CA THR A 676 22.13 -2.73 10.35
C THR A 676 22.32 -2.27 11.81
N ARG A 677 22.28 -3.17 12.83
CA ARG A 677 23.20 -3.12 14.02
C ARG A 677 23.03 -4.18 15.13
N ASP A 678 21.93 -4.94 15.19
CA ASP A 678 21.53 -5.61 16.45
C ASP A 678 21.49 -7.16 16.43
N ILE A 679 20.99 -7.70 17.55
CA ILE A 679 21.05 -9.07 18.09
C ILE A 679 20.84 -10.19 17.05
N VAL A 680 21.55 -11.31 17.23
CA VAL A 680 21.33 -12.54 16.46
C VAL A 680 20.26 -13.37 17.17
N GLU A 681 19.12 -13.56 16.52
CA GLU A 681 18.08 -14.49 16.96
C GLU A 681 18.26 -15.82 16.20
N VAL A 682 18.03 -16.94 16.89
CA VAL A 682 18.12 -18.29 16.29
C VAL A 682 16.81 -19.02 16.47
N ASN A 683 16.26 -19.48 15.35
CA ASN A 683 15.04 -20.25 15.28
C ASN A 683 15.38 -21.74 15.27
N LEU A 684 14.88 -22.45 16.28
CA LEU A 684 15.11 -23.87 16.53
C LEU A 684 13.80 -24.63 16.52
N ASP A 685 13.75 -25.78 15.85
CA ASP A 685 12.72 -26.79 16.09
C ASP A 685 13.15 -27.63 17.30
N ILE A 686 12.44 -27.52 18.42
CA ILE A 686 12.59 -28.37 19.60
C ILE A 686 11.39 -29.32 19.68
N ARG A 687 11.59 -30.58 19.27
CA ARG A 687 10.58 -31.66 19.30
C ARG A 687 9.22 -31.30 18.68
N GLY A 688 9.24 -30.51 17.60
CA GLY A 688 8.08 -30.05 16.85
C GLY A 688 7.57 -28.65 17.22
N TYR A 689 8.19 -27.98 18.19
CA TYR A 689 7.88 -26.59 18.55
C TYR A 689 8.92 -25.63 17.96
N LEU A 690 8.48 -24.58 17.28
CA LEU A 690 9.35 -23.47 16.89
C LEU A 690 9.72 -22.65 18.13
N CYS A 691 11.00 -22.44 18.35
CA CYS A 691 11.55 -21.73 19.50
C CYS A 691 12.59 -20.70 19.06
N THR A 692 12.39 -19.43 19.40
CA THR A 692 13.30 -18.33 19.06
C THR A 692 14.13 -17.96 20.28
N PHE A 693 15.44 -18.19 20.20
CA PHE A 693 16.40 -17.81 21.23
C PHE A 693 17.09 -16.49 20.84
N ALA A 694 16.99 -15.48 21.71
CA ALA A 694 17.71 -14.22 21.56
C ALA A 694 19.06 -14.29 22.31
N ASP A 695 20.19 -14.31 21.58
CA ASP A 695 21.53 -14.37 22.16
C ASP A 695 22.25 -13.01 22.06
N THR A 696 22.61 -12.45 23.22
CA THR A 696 23.32 -11.16 23.31
C THR A 696 24.85 -11.27 23.25
N ALA A 697 25.47 -12.47 23.13
CA ALA A 697 26.94 -12.56 23.13
C ALA A 697 27.61 -13.80 22.45
N GLY A 698 26.94 -14.94 22.26
CA GLY A 698 27.61 -16.24 22.20
C GLY A 698 27.98 -16.85 20.83
N LEU A 699 27.16 -16.69 19.80
CA LEU A 699 27.25 -17.54 18.57
C LEU A 699 28.44 -17.29 17.62
N ARG A 700 29.39 -16.40 17.94
CA ARG A 700 30.50 -16.04 17.02
C ARG A 700 31.73 -16.96 17.06
N THR A 701 31.77 -17.98 17.92
CA THR A 701 33.00 -18.77 18.19
C THR A 701 33.27 -19.94 17.24
N GLN A 702 32.58 -20.06 16.09
CA GLN A 702 32.89 -21.08 15.07
C GLN A 702 33.22 -20.56 13.65
N VAL A 703 33.27 -19.24 13.43
CA VAL A 703 33.77 -18.65 12.17
C VAL A 703 34.84 -17.59 12.44
N SER A 704 35.95 -18.02 13.04
CA SER A 704 37.19 -17.23 13.15
C SER A 704 38.40 -18.15 12.96
N LEU A 705 38.97 -18.13 11.76
CA LEU A 705 40.27 -18.74 11.48
C LEU A 705 41.37 -17.99 12.24
N ALA A 706 42.20 -18.75 12.96
CA ALA A 706 43.56 -18.42 13.42
C ALA A 706 43.92 -16.93 13.61
N GLY A 707 43.88 -16.44 14.85
CA GLY A 707 44.45 -15.15 15.26
C GLY A 707 44.78 -15.13 16.75
N SER A 708 46.07 -15.02 17.08
CA SER A 708 46.60 -14.96 18.45
C SER A 708 46.41 -13.59 19.12
N GLY A 709 46.17 -13.55 20.43
CA GLY A 709 46.37 -12.33 21.23
C GLY A 709 45.69 -12.37 22.59
N GLU A 710 46.48 -12.23 23.66
CA GLU A 710 46.01 -12.08 25.05
C GLU A 710 45.24 -10.75 25.22
N ASN A 711 44.11 -10.78 25.94
CA ASN A 711 43.52 -9.62 26.64
C ASN A 711 42.28 -10.06 27.46
N ASP A 712 42.52 -10.87 28.49
CA ASP A 712 41.48 -11.32 29.43
C ASP A 712 41.74 -10.66 30.79
N LEU A 713 41.11 -9.49 31.04
CA LEU A 713 41.07 -8.78 32.36
C LEU A 713 40.29 -7.44 32.38
N LEU A 714 39.69 -6.99 31.28
CA LEU A 714 38.82 -5.80 31.25
C LEU A 714 37.39 -6.20 30.89
N ILE A 715 36.52 -6.27 31.91
CA ILE A 715 35.06 -6.40 31.76
C ILE A 715 34.57 -5.15 31.01
N GLY A 716 34.42 -5.28 29.70
CA GLY A 716 34.22 -4.16 28.80
C GLY A 716 32.80 -3.62 28.81
N HIS A 717 32.63 -2.39 28.29
CA HIS A 717 31.30 -1.80 28.03
C HIS A 717 30.36 -2.70 27.22
N VAL A 718 30.91 -3.61 26.40
CA VAL A 718 30.17 -4.62 25.63
C VAL A 718 29.39 -5.60 26.53
N GLU A 719 29.97 -6.01 27.66
CA GLU A 719 29.37 -7.03 28.53
C GLU A 719 28.25 -6.44 29.40
N LEU A 720 28.44 -5.23 29.93
CA LEU A 720 27.40 -4.46 30.63
C LEU A 720 26.21 -4.14 29.69
N GLU A 721 26.49 -3.77 28.45
CA GLU A 721 25.46 -3.53 27.43
C GLU A 721 24.75 -4.83 27.00
N GLY A 722 25.47 -5.96 26.94
CA GLY A 722 24.88 -7.29 26.71
C GLY A 722 23.90 -7.69 27.82
N ILE A 723 24.26 -7.45 29.08
CA ILE A 723 23.35 -7.67 30.24
C ILE A 723 22.13 -6.74 30.16
N ARG A 724 22.31 -5.45 29.83
CA ARG A 724 21.20 -4.49 29.66
C ARG A 724 20.23 -4.92 28.56
N ARG A 725 20.75 -5.41 27.43
CA ARG A 725 19.95 -5.90 26.29
C ARG A 725 19.19 -7.19 26.61
N ALA A 726 19.84 -8.15 27.27
CA ALA A 726 19.18 -9.40 27.68
C ALA A 726 18.00 -9.13 28.62
N LYS A 727 18.17 -8.20 29.58
CA LYS A 727 17.12 -7.74 30.49
C LYS A 727 15.98 -7.00 29.77
N ALA A 728 16.28 -6.20 28.74
CA ALA A 728 15.24 -5.56 27.93
C ALA A 728 14.42 -6.61 27.16
N LYS A 729 15.08 -7.56 26.49
CA LYS A 729 14.44 -8.61 25.68
C LYS A 729 13.66 -9.63 26.52
N ALA A 730 14.03 -9.81 27.79
CA ALA A 730 13.31 -10.64 28.75
C ALA A 730 11.83 -10.25 28.93
N ASN A 731 11.49 -8.96 28.81
CA ASN A 731 10.11 -8.48 28.88
C ASN A 731 9.27 -8.84 27.63
N GLU A 732 9.92 -9.20 26.52
CA GLU A 732 9.29 -9.58 25.24
C GLU A 732 9.23 -11.12 25.05
N SER A 733 9.68 -11.89 26.06
CA SER A 733 9.86 -13.34 25.99
C SER A 733 8.71 -14.09 26.67
N ASP A 734 8.24 -15.16 26.02
CA ASP A 734 7.16 -16.01 26.53
C ASP A 734 7.64 -16.93 27.67
N VAL A 735 8.92 -17.31 27.65
CA VAL A 735 9.57 -18.14 28.68
C VAL A 735 10.93 -17.55 29.06
N ILE A 736 11.16 -17.37 30.37
CA ILE A 736 12.46 -16.93 30.92
C ILE A 736 13.21 -18.09 31.57
N ILE A 737 14.43 -18.34 31.11
CA ILE A 737 15.32 -19.34 31.71
C ILE A 737 16.43 -18.60 32.45
N ALA A 738 16.39 -18.65 33.78
CA ALA A 738 17.35 -17.98 34.65
C ALA A 738 18.47 -18.94 35.07
N LEU A 739 19.68 -18.72 34.55
CA LEU A 739 20.85 -19.53 34.87
C LEU A 739 21.57 -19.00 36.12
N ALA A 740 21.84 -19.93 37.04
CA ALA A 740 22.87 -19.83 38.07
C ALA A 740 23.98 -20.84 37.77
N SER A 741 25.11 -20.74 38.47
CA SER A 741 26.19 -21.73 38.33
C SER A 741 26.88 -22.05 39.64
N ILE A 742 27.27 -23.30 39.82
CA ILE A 742 28.09 -23.74 40.95
C ILE A 742 29.54 -23.31 40.70
N GLU A 743 30.09 -22.52 41.62
CA GLU A 743 31.45 -21.99 41.54
C GLU A 743 32.15 -22.11 42.90
N TRP A 744 33.49 -22.19 42.88
CA TRP A 744 34.28 -22.17 44.11
C TRP A 744 34.44 -20.73 44.62
N SER A 745 34.24 -20.52 45.91
CA SER A 745 34.29 -19.21 46.55
C SER A 745 35.46 -19.12 47.53
N ASP A 746 36.54 -18.43 47.11
CA ASP A 746 37.72 -18.22 47.95
C ASP A 746 37.41 -17.48 49.26
N LEU A 747 36.36 -16.65 49.26
CA LEU A 747 35.88 -15.91 50.44
C LEU A 747 35.20 -16.80 51.48
N ARG A 748 34.58 -17.91 51.05
CA ARG A 748 33.89 -18.86 51.93
C ARG A 748 34.66 -20.17 52.12
N ASN A 749 35.75 -20.36 51.38
CA ASN A 749 36.54 -21.59 51.32
C ASN A 749 35.67 -22.84 51.05
N GLY A 750 34.79 -22.74 50.05
CA GLY A 750 33.83 -23.77 49.69
C GLY A 750 33.08 -23.45 48.40
N TRP A 751 32.29 -24.41 47.93
CA TRP A 751 31.40 -24.24 46.78
C TRP A 751 30.19 -23.38 47.13
N GLU A 752 29.73 -22.54 46.21
CA GLU A 752 28.45 -21.84 46.31
C GLU A 752 27.71 -21.75 44.97
N ILE A 753 26.39 -21.56 45.02
CA ILE A 753 25.57 -21.28 43.84
C ILE A 753 25.62 -19.77 43.59
N ARG A 754 26.28 -19.37 42.50
CA ARG A 754 26.38 -17.98 42.06
C ARG A 754 25.20 -17.64 41.15
N TYR A 755 24.45 -16.61 41.52
CA TYR A 755 23.30 -16.10 40.78
C TYR A 755 23.29 -14.56 40.79
N ASP A 756 22.51 -13.98 39.88
CA ASP A 756 22.14 -12.56 39.91
C ASP A 756 20.74 -12.42 40.51
N LEU A 757 20.60 -11.57 41.53
CA LEU A 757 19.34 -11.34 42.22
C LEU A 757 18.30 -10.72 41.28
N GLU A 758 18.70 -9.77 40.44
CA GLU A 758 17.81 -9.06 39.53
C GLU A 758 17.27 -10.00 38.44
N THR A 759 18.11 -10.91 37.93
CA THR A 759 17.70 -12.00 37.04
C THR A 759 16.60 -12.88 37.66
N PHE A 760 16.69 -13.22 38.95
CA PHE A 760 15.65 -13.99 39.63
C PHE A 760 14.38 -13.18 39.92
N GLU A 761 14.49 -11.87 40.19
CA GLU A 761 13.32 -10.99 40.28
C GLU A 761 12.58 -10.87 38.95
N ILE A 762 13.30 -10.80 37.82
CA ILE A 762 12.71 -10.79 36.47
C ILE A 762 11.99 -12.13 36.22
N ALA A 763 12.66 -13.26 36.48
CA ALA A 763 12.06 -14.59 36.33
C ALA A 763 10.81 -14.79 37.21
N ALA A 764 10.77 -14.21 38.41
CA ALA A 764 9.61 -14.28 39.31
C ALA A 764 8.44 -13.36 38.94
N ARG A 765 8.64 -12.41 38.00
CA ARG A 765 7.58 -11.56 37.43
C ARG A 765 7.05 -12.09 36.09
N ALA A 766 7.77 -13.02 35.46
CA ALA A 766 7.36 -13.64 34.21
C ALA A 766 6.12 -14.53 34.37
N SER A 767 5.34 -14.66 33.30
CA SER A 767 4.19 -15.58 33.21
C SER A 767 4.63 -17.05 33.27
N LYS A 768 5.80 -17.37 32.67
CA LYS A 768 6.45 -18.68 32.67
C LYS A 768 7.96 -18.51 32.81
N SER A 769 8.56 -19.24 33.74
CA SER A 769 10.01 -19.23 33.94
C SER A 769 10.50 -20.56 34.53
N MET A 770 11.81 -20.77 34.43
CA MET A 770 12.54 -21.89 35.03
C MET A 770 13.89 -21.38 35.55
N ILE A 771 14.36 -21.93 36.67
CA ILE A 771 15.73 -21.69 37.17
C ILE A 771 16.60 -22.92 36.94
N VAL A 772 17.79 -22.67 36.36
CA VAL A 772 18.75 -23.70 35.96
C VAL A 772 20.07 -23.47 36.70
N ILE A 773 20.46 -24.39 37.58
CA ILE A 773 21.76 -24.40 38.24
C ILE A 773 22.73 -25.23 37.39
N ASN A 774 23.60 -24.54 36.64
CA ASN A 774 24.59 -25.17 35.77
C ASN A 774 25.89 -25.53 36.54
N LYS A 775 26.77 -26.31 35.90
CA LYS A 775 28.06 -26.82 36.41
C LYS A 775 27.93 -27.85 37.55
N SER A 776 26.84 -28.63 37.60
CA SER A 776 26.65 -29.68 38.62
C SER A 776 27.75 -30.74 38.65
N ASP A 777 28.50 -30.91 37.56
CA ASP A 777 29.70 -31.75 37.44
C ASP A 777 30.86 -31.34 38.36
N SER A 778 30.84 -30.12 38.91
CA SER A 778 31.95 -29.57 39.71
C SER A 778 31.95 -30.05 41.16
N VAL A 779 30.89 -30.74 41.61
CA VAL A 779 30.66 -31.17 43.00
C VAL A 779 30.13 -32.60 43.06
N THR A 780 30.25 -33.27 44.21
CA THR A 780 29.64 -34.60 44.39
C THR A 780 28.12 -34.48 44.58
N PRO A 781 27.32 -35.54 44.33
CA PRO A 781 25.86 -35.50 44.50
C PRO A 781 25.40 -35.12 45.91
N GLU A 782 26.19 -35.45 46.94
CA GLU A 782 25.93 -35.09 48.33
C GLU A 782 26.09 -33.58 48.53
N THR A 783 27.23 -33.01 48.11
CA THR A 783 27.49 -31.57 48.18
C THR A 783 26.50 -30.78 47.30
N LEU A 784 26.12 -31.30 46.12
CA LEU A 784 25.08 -30.70 45.28
C LEU A 784 23.73 -30.62 46.02
N SER A 785 23.37 -31.71 46.71
CA SER A 785 22.12 -31.78 47.48
C SER A 785 22.14 -30.81 48.67
N GLU A 786 23.27 -30.66 49.36
CA GLU A 786 23.46 -29.66 50.42
C GLU A 786 23.30 -28.23 49.89
N LEU A 787 24.02 -27.89 48.80
CA LEU A 787 23.95 -26.57 48.18
C LEU A 787 22.54 -26.20 47.70
N ILE A 788 21.82 -27.13 47.05
CA ILE A 788 20.45 -26.91 46.62
C ILE A 788 19.51 -26.72 47.82
N ASN A 789 19.69 -27.50 48.89
CA ASN A 789 18.87 -27.38 50.10
C ASN A 789 19.14 -26.06 50.83
N ASP A 790 20.38 -25.60 50.92
CA ASP A 790 20.72 -24.34 51.55
C ASP A 790 20.31 -23.13 50.70
N PHE A 791 20.37 -23.25 49.36
CA PHE A 791 19.73 -22.30 48.47
C PHE A 791 18.22 -22.20 48.72
N LYS A 792 17.50 -23.33 48.75
CA LYS A 792 16.05 -23.39 49.04
C LYS A 792 15.66 -22.80 50.40
N LYS A 793 16.47 -23.03 51.45
CA LYS A 793 16.27 -22.43 52.79
C LYS A 793 16.57 -20.93 52.85
N SER A 794 17.28 -20.36 51.88
CA SER A 794 17.48 -18.91 51.81
C SER A 794 16.16 -18.20 51.52
N LYS A 795 16.03 -16.94 51.96
CA LYS A 795 14.83 -16.12 51.68
C LYS A 795 14.47 -16.06 50.20
N ILE A 796 15.48 -16.10 49.32
CA ILE A 796 15.28 -16.10 47.86
C ILE A 796 14.80 -17.47 47.36
N GLY A 797 15.42 -18.56 47.83
CA GLY A 797 15.07 -19.91 47.42
C GLY A 797 13.69 -20.35 47.88
N THR A 798 13.22 -19.90 49.05
CA THR A 798 11.87 -20.22 49.53
C THR A 798 10.80 -19.54 48.67
N PHE A 799 10.98 -18.25 48.35
CA PHE A 799 10.10 -17.50 47.46
C PHE A 799 10.06 -18.08 46.03
N ILE A 800 11.21 -18.55 45.54
CA ILE A 800 11.35 -19.23 44.24
C ILE A 800 10.67 -20.60 44.25
N GLN A 801 10.92 -21.43 45.27
CA GLN A 801 10.48 -22.83 45.32
C GLN A 801 8.95 -22.97 45.33
N GLU A 802 8.22 -21.98 45.85
CA GLU A 802 6.74 -21.96 45.83
C GLU A 802 6.15 -21.60 44.46
N ARG A 803 6.95 -21.11 43.49
CA ARG A 803 6.44 -20.51 42.24
C ARG A 803 7.14 -20.92 40.95
N ILE A 804 8.41 -21.34 40.98
CA ILE A 804 9.25 -21.53 39.78
C ILE A 804 9.95 -22.90 39.83
N PRO A 805 9.90 -23.71 38.76
CA PRO A 805 10.68 -24.93 38.63
C PRO A 805 12.19 -24.68 38.79
N LEU A 806 12.87 -25.55 39.54
CA LEU A 806 14.31 -25.48 39.82
C LEU A 806 14.99 -26.79 39.41
N MET A 807 15.88 -26.71 38.42
CA MET A 807 16.68 -27.81 37.89
C MET A 807 18.18 -27.57 38.17
N SER A 808 18.95 -28.65 38.33
CA SER A 808 20.42 -28.64 38.22
C SER A 808 20.87 -29.43 37.01
N LEU A 809 21.84 -28.93 36.23
CA LEU A 809 22.40 -29.61 35.06
C LEU A 809 23.90 -29.41 34.87
N SER A 810 24.52 -30.26 34.05
CA SER A 810 25.86 -30.04 33.49
C SER A 810 25.84 -29.93 31.97
N CYS A 811 26.43 -28.85 31.46
CA CYS A 811 26.70 -28.71 30.02
C CYS A 811 27.95 -29.50 29.54
N LYS A 812 28.68 -30.19 30.43
CA LYS A 812 29.89 -30.98 30.06
C LYS A 812 29.62 -32.46 29.84
N ASP A 813 28.52 -33.01 30.35
CA ASP A 813 28.22 -34.45 30.29
C ASP A 813 27.83 -34.90 28.87
N GLY A 814 28.88 -35.09 28.06
CA GLY A 814 28.85 -35.60 26.71
C GLY A 814 28.95 -37.12 26.64
N GLN A 815 28.10 -37.88 27.34
CA GLN A 815 27.66 -39.24 27.00
C GLN A 815 26.68 -39.82 28.03
N ALA A 816 25.81 -40.73 27.56
CA ALA A 816 24.80 -41.52 28.29
C ALA A 816 23.51 -40.79 28.74
N SER A 817 22.38 -41.37 28.31
CA SER A 817 21.01 -41.06 28.74
C SER A 817 20.72 -41.64 30.13
N THR A 818 19.72 -41.08 30.84
CA THR A 818 19.12 -41.53 32.12
C THR A 818 19.80 -41.11 33.44
N THR A 819 20.83 -40.25 33.43
CA THR A 819 21.28 -39.54 34.64
C THR A 819 20.38 -38.33 34.96
N PRO A 820 20.00 -38.11 36.25
CA PRO A 820 19.32 -36.88 36.68
C PRO A 820 20.19 -35.64 36.39
N GLY A 821 19.59 -34.58 35.86
CA GLY A 821 20.32 -33.36 35.47
C GLY A 821 21.00 -33.41 34.10
N SER A 822 20.59 -34.35 33.24
CA SER A 822 21.01 -34.39 31.83
C SER A 822 20.24 -33.35 30.99
N ILE A 823 20.84 -32.91 29.88
CA ILE A 823 20.21 -31.97 28.94
C ILE A 823 18.89 -32.49 28.32
N SER A 824 18.70 -33.82 28.24
CA SER A 824 17.42 -34.41 27.82
C SER A 824 16.29 -34.04 28.78
N GLN A 825 16.53 -34.17 30.09
CA GLN A 825 15.54 -33.83 31.12
C GLN A 825 15.17 -32.34 31.08
N PHE A 826 16.14 -31.47 30.79
CA PHE A 826 15.91 -30.04 30.57
C PHE A 826 14.99 -29.78 29.36
N ILE A 827 15.20 -30.51 28.25
CA ILE A 827 14.30 -30.43 27.07
C ILE A 827 12.92 -31.01 27.40
N ASP A 828 12.85 -32.13 28.14
CA ASP A 828 11.58 -32.74 28.58
C ASP A 828 10.73 -31.72 29.38
N GLU A 829 11.30 -31.12 30.44
CA GLU A 829 10.60 -30.15 31.30
C GLU A 829 10.23 -28.85 30.56
N ILE A 830 11.02 -28.41 29.58
CA ILE A 830 10.70 -27.26 28.74
C ILE A 830 9.58 -27.57 27.74
N VAL A 831 9.58 -28.76 27.14
CA VAL A 831 8.51 -29.21 26.24
C VAL A 831 7.19 -29.40 27.00
N ASP A 832 7.23 -29.80 28.27
CA ASP A 832 6.05 -29.80 29.15
C ASP A 832 5.54 -28.37 29.42
N ILE A 833 6.43 -27.38 29.60
CA ILE A 833 6.02 -25.96 29.70
C ILE A 833 5.32 -25.52 28.39
N PHE A 834 5.91 -25.81 27.22
CA PHE A 834 5.32 -25.46 25.92
C PHE A 834 3.94 -26.12 25.72
N SER A 835 3.85 -27.43 25.98
CA SER A 835 2.60 -28.19 25.88
C SER A 835 1.49 -27.59 26.76
N ASN A 836 1.81 -27.20 27.99
CA ASN A 836 0.86 -26.53 28.89
C ASN A 836 0.46 -25.11 28.43
N MET A 837 1.27 -24.43 27.62
CA MET A 837 0.95 -23.12 27.05
C MET A 837 0.09 -23.22 25.79
N THR A 838 0.25 -24.29 24.99
CA THR A 838 -0.29 -24.37 23.63
C THR A 838 -1.38 -25.41 23.42
N SER A 839 -1.55 -26.38 24.32
CA SER A 839 -2.56 -27.44 24.19
C SER A 839 -4.00 -26.94 24.40
N LEU A 840 -4.95 -27.65 23.81
CA LEU A 840 -6.40 -27.53 24.04
C LEU A 840 -7.02 -28.93 24.22
N PRO A 841 -8.21 -29.03 24.84
CA PRO A 841 -9.05 -30.24 24.77
C PRO A 841 -9.26 -30.71 23.33
N ILE A 842 -9.40 -32.03 23.12
CA ILE A 842 -9.45 -32.68 21.79
C ILE A 842 -10.60 -32.11 20.93
N ASP A 843 -11.72 -31.78 21.56
CA ASP A 843 -12.91 -31.17 20.96
C ASP A 843 -12.73 -29.69 20.56
N LEU A 844 -11.73 -29.01 21.11
CA LEU A 844 -11.40 -27.60 20.83
C LEU A 844 -10.10 -27.41 20.03
N GLU A 845 -9.45 -28.50 19.60
CA GLU A 845 -8.16 -28.46 18.90
C GLU A 845 -8.19 -27.70 17.56
N ASP A 846 -9.35 -27.61 16.90
CA ASP A 846 -9.54 -26.81 15.67
C ASP A 846 -9.37 -25.30 15.92
N LEU A 847 -9.59 -24.84 17.16
CA LEU A 847 -9.49 -23.43 17.54
C LEU A 847 -8.04 -22.91 17.56
N LEU A 848 -7.03 -23.80 17.53
CA LEU A 848 -5.63 -23.40 17.32
C LEU A 848 -5.38 -22.78 15.94
N GLY A 849 -6.31 -22.93 14.99
CA GLY A 849 -6.28 -22.27 13.70
C GLY A 849 -6.57 -20.77 13.75
N VAL A 850 -7.25 -20.27 14.79
CA VAL A 850 -7.78 -18.89 14.86
C VAL A 850 -6.63 -17.87 14.85
N THR A 851 -6.62 -16.98 13.86
CA THR A 851 -5.57 -15.97 13.67
C THR A 851 -5.80 -14.73 14.53
N GLU A 852 -4.74 -13.96 14.79
CA GLU A 852 -4.81 -12.65 15.44
C GLU A 852 -5.88 -11.73 14.81
N ARG A 853 -5.99 -11.68 13.46
CA ARG A 853 -7.03 -10.88 12.77
C ARG A 853 -8.44 -11.38 13.09
N GLN A 854 -8.64 -12.70 13.06
CA GLN A 854 -9.92 -13.31 13.43
C GLN A 854 -10.27 -12.96 14.88
N ARG A 855 -9.31 -13.03 15.82
CA ARG A 855 -9.52 -12.62 17.21
C ARG A 855 -9.97 -11.16 17.31
N GLN A 856 -9.27 -10.22 16.66
CA GLN A 856 -9.63 -8.79 16.73
C GLN A 856 -11.05 -8.51 16.22
N LEU A 857 -11.48 -9.19 15.14
CA LEU A 857 -12.84 -9.09 14.63
C LEU A 857 -13.87 -9.78 15.53
N LEU A 858 -13.51 -10.88 16.19
CA LEU A 858 -14.34 -11.53 17.21
C LEU A 858 -14.49 -10.66 18.46
N THR A 859 -13.46 -9.92 18.87
CA THR A 859 -13.52 -8.97 19.99
C THR A 859 -14.39 -7.75 19.67
N ALA A 860 -14.36 -7.26 18.43
CA ALA A 860 -15.32 -6.25 17.98
C ALA A 860 -16.76 -6.80 17.92
N CYS A 861 -16.92 -8.06 17.49
CA CYS A 861 -18.22 -8.74 17.49
C CYS A 861 -18.77 -8.92 18.91
N SER A 862 -17.95 -9.37 19.86
CA SER A 862 -18.38 -9.60 21.25
C SER A 862 -18.71 -8.28 21.95
N ALA A 863 -17.99 -7.19 21.68
CA ALA A 863 -18.36 -5.85 22.16
C ALA A 863 -19.78 -5.45 21.71
N HIS A 864 -20.09 -5.54 20.41
CA HIS A 864 -21.43 -5.22 19.91
C HIS A 864 -22.53 -6.16 20.44
N LEU A 865 -22.21 -7.43 20.68
CA LEU A 865 -23.15 -8.36 21.32
C LEU A 865 -23.36 -8.05 22.80
N LEU A 866 -22.35 -7.57 23.52
CA LEU A 866 -22.50 -7.10 24.90
C LEU A 866 -23.33 -5.81 24.98
N ASP A 867 -23.11 -4.86 24.06
CA ASP A 867 -23.96 -3.66 23.96
C ASP A 867 -25.45 -4.04 23.74
N PHE A 868 -25.72 -4.99 22.84
CA PHE A 868 -27.06 -5.55 22.64
C PHE A 868 -27.64 -6.18 23.91
N MET A 869 -26.83 -6.94 24.65
CA MET A 869 -27.25 -7.60 25.89
C MET A 869 -27.60 -6.60 26.99
N ASP A 870 -26.86 -5.49 27.09
CA ASP A 870 -27.14 -4.42 28.04
C ASP A 870 -28.43 -3.65 27.66
N GLU A 871 -28.68 -3.41 26.36
CA GLU A 871 -29.93 -2.80 25.88
C GLU A 871 -31.15 -3.71 26.12
N ALA A 872 -31.04 -5.00 25.76
CA ALA A 872 -32.13 -5.97 25.95
C ALA A 872 -32.46 -6.23 27.44
N ARG A 873 -31.49 -6.08 28.35
CA ARG A 873 -31.66 -6.37 29.80
C ARG A 873 -32.10 -5.18 30.65
N GLN A 874 -32.02 -3.94 30.16
CA GLN A 874 -32.54 -2.76 30.87
C GLN A 874 -34.03 -2.89 31.25
N HIS A 875 -34.77 -3.72 30.52
CA HIS A 875 -36.20 -3.98 30.70
C HIS A 875 -36.58 -4.88 31.90
N VAL A 876 -35.60 -5.35 32.71
CA VAL A 876 -35.89 -6.20 33.90
C VAL A 876 -36.21 -5.38 35.15
N ASP A 877 -35.67 -4.15 35.27
CA ASP A 877 -35.68 -3.40 36.54
C ASP A 877 -36.45 -2.06 36.54
N GLN A 878 -36.81 -1.47 35.38
CA GLN A 878 -37.52 -0.17 35.31
C GLN A 878 -38.53 -0.05 34.15
N GLU A 879 -39.50 0.88 34.28
CA GLU A 879 -40.58 1.18 33.32
C GLU A 879 -40.10 1.88 32.01
N HIS A 880 -38.94 1.49 31.46
CA HIS A 880 -38.42 2.02 30.19
C HIS A 880 -38.67 1.04 29.03
N GLU A 881 -39.19 1.57 27.92
CA GLU A 881 -39.44 0.87 26.66
C GLU A 881 -38.10 0.62 25.93
N VAL A 882 -37.87 -0.60 25.42
CA VAL A 882 -36.60 -0.97 24.76
C VAL A 882 -36.44 -0.22 23.44
N ASP A 883 -35.25 0.33 23.17
CA ASP A 883 -34.93 0.80 21.81
C ASP A 883 -34.60 -0.39 20.90
N ILE A 884 -35.66 -0.97 20.32
CA ILE A 884 -35.55 -2.10 19.38
C ILE A 884 -34.71 -1.72 18.15
N VAL A 885 -34.69 -0.45 17.75
CA VAL A 885 -33.89 0.04 16.61
C VAL A 885 -32.40 -0.02 16.95
N LEU A 886 -32.02 0.46 18.14
CA LEU A 886 -30.65 0.39 18.63
C LEU A 886 -30.20 -1.07 18.80
N ALA A 887 -31.03 -1.91 19.40
CA ALA A 887 -30.77 -3.34 19.56
C ALA A 887 -30.54 -4.05 18.20
N ALA A 888 -31.37 -3.77 17.18
CA ALA A 888 -31.20 -4.31 15.84
C ALA A 888 -29.89 -3.83 15.16
N GLU A 889 -29.46 -2.58 15.39
CA GLU A 889 -28.21 -2.03 14.86
C GLU A 889 -26.96 -2.67 15.49
N HIS A 890 -27.01 -3.01 16.78
CA HIS A 890 -25.95 -3.78 17.45
C HIS A 890 -25.79 -5.18 16.84
N LEU A 891 -26.91 -5.90 16.59
CA LEU A 891 -26.88 -7.19 15.89
C LEU A 891 -26.35 -7.05 14.45
N ARG A 892 -26.72 -5.97 13.74
CA ARG A 892 -26.19 -5.65 12.39
C ARG A 892 -24.67 -5.47 12.42
N SER A 893 -24.16 -4.74 13.41
CA SER A 893 -22.74 -4.45 13.58
C SER A 893 -21.94 -5.72 13.90
N ALA A 894 -22.45 -6.58 14.79
CA ALA A 894 -21.89 -7.89 15.07
C ALA A 894 -21.85 -8.81 13.81
N ALA A 895 -22.94 -8.88 13.04
CA ALA A 895 -22.99 -9.66 11.81
C ALA A 895 -21.99 -9.16 10.74
N ASN A 896 -21.74 -7.85 10.68
CA ASN A 896 -20.73 -7.24 9.81
C ASN A 896 -19.29 -7.61 10.22
N CYS A 897 -19.00 -7.73 11.52
CA CYS A 897 -17.71 -8.24 12.01
C CYS A 897 -17.45 -9.68 11.54
N LEU A 898 -18.45 -10.58 11.64
CA LEU A 898 -18.34 -11.96 11.16
C LEU A 898 -18.22 -12.05 9.63
N SER A 899 -18.90 -11.17 8.89
CA SER A 899 -18.76 -11.03 7.44
C SER A 899 -17.32 -10.70 7.01
N ARG A 900 -16.65 -9.78 7.73
CA ARG A 900 -15.23 -9.44 7.51
C ARG A 900 -14.27 -10.58 7.86
N ILE A 901 -14.66 -11.52 8.74
CA ILE A 901 -13.84 -12.71 9.03
C ILE A 901 -13.81 -13.66 7.83
N THR A 902 -14.98 -14.08 7.34
CA THR A 902 -15.11 -15.06 6.26
C THR A 902 -14.81 -14.46 4.87
N GLY A 903 -14.90 -13.13 4.75
CA GLY A 903 -14.80 -12.40 3.49
C GLY A 903 -16.10 -12.42 2.66
N ARG A 904 -17.23 -12.83 3.25
CA ARG A 904 -18.51 -12.99 2.56
C ARG A 904 -19.50 -11.90 2.97
N GLY A 905 -19.79 -10.97 2.06
CA GLY A 905 -20.79 -9.92 2.23
C GLY A 905 -20.38 -8.59 1.59
N GLU A 906 -21.26 -7.59 1.69
CA GLU A 906 -21.06 -6.24 1.12
C GLU A 906 -20.21 -5.32 2.01
N ALA A 907 -19.77 -5.79 3.19
CA ALA A 907 -18.99 -5.02 4.15
C ALA A 907 -17.58 -4.69 3.60
N GLY A 908 -17.45 -3.47 3.07
CA GLY A 908 -16.25 -2.98 2.38
C GLY A 908 -15.04 -2.77 3.29
N ASP A 909 -14.31 -3.86 3.58
CA ASP A 909 -12.95 -3.85 4.13
C ASP A 909 -12.12 -5.07 3.71
N VAL A 910 -12.69 -5.95 2.88
CA VAL A 910 -12.05 -7.22 2.51
C VAL A 910 -10.80 -6.97 1.65
N GLU A 911 -10.85 -6.04 0.67
CA GLU A 911 -9.78 -5.81 -0.32
C GLU A 911 -8.42 -5.37 0.25
N GLU A 912 -8.37 -4.54 1.30
CA GLU A 912 -7.09 -4.12 1.91
C GLU A 912 -6.42 -5.30 2.64
N VAL A 913 -7.23 -6.11 3.33
CA VAL A 913 -6.80 -7.37 3.94
C VAL A 913 -6.38 -8.39 2.88
N LEU A 914 -7.14 -8.56 1.78
CA LEU A 914 -6.78 -9.48 0.70
C LEU A 914 -5.43 -9.12 0.07
N GLY A 915 -5.14 -7.83 -0.14
CA GLY A 915 -3.83 -7.39 -0.62
C GLY A 915 -2.70 -7.88 0.29
N VAL A 916 -2.75 -7.55 1.57
CA VAL A 916 -1.72 -7.93 2.55
C VAL A 916 -1.63 -9.45 2.77
N VAL A 917 -2.76 -10.17 2.70
CA VAL A 917 -2.79 -11.63 2.84
C VAL A 917 -2.21 -12.31 1.59
N PHE A 918 -2.62 -11.93 0.38
CA PHE A 918 -2.14 -12.57 -0.85
C PHE A 918 -0.72 -12.17 -1.26
N GLU A 919 -0.23 -10.96 -0.92
CA GLU A 919 1.16 -10.56 -1.17
C GLU A 919 2.19 -11.44 -0.46
N LYS A 920 1.80 -12.10 0.66
CA LYS A 920 2.65 -13.08 1.36
C LYS A 920 2.81 -14.41 0.61
N PHE A 921 1.96 -14.71 -0.37
CA PHE A 921 2.01 -15.97 -1.10
C PHE A 921 3.03 -15.92 -2.25
N CYS A 922 3.73 -17.03 -2.45
CA CYS A 922 4.61 -17.19 -3.60
C CYS A 922 3.84 -17.05 -4.93
N VAL A 923 4.46 -16.42 -5.93
CA VAL A 923 3.93 -16.40 -7.30
C VAL A 923 3.80 -17.83 -7.82
N GLY A 924 2.63 -18.19 -8.36
CA GLY A 924 2.30 -19.58 -8.75
C GLY A 924 1.42 -20.34 -7.75
N LYS A 925 1.03 -19.69 -6.65
CA LYS A 925 -0.03 -20.11 -5.74
C LYS A 925 -1.17 -19.11 -5.70
#